data_AF-A0A9E4J3A4-F1
#
_entry.id   AF-A0A9E4J3A4-F1
#
_cell.length_a   1.000
_cell.length_b   1.000
_cell.length_c   1.000
_cell.angle_alpha   90.00
_cell.angle_beta   90.00
_cell.angle_gamma   90.00
#
_symmetry.space_group_name_H-M   'P 1'
#
loop_
_entity.id
_entity.type
_entity.pdbx_description
1 polymer ?
#
loop_
_entity_poly.entity_id
_entity_poly.type
_entity_poly.pdbx_seq_one_letter_code
_entity_poly.pdbx_strand_id
1 'polypeptide(L)'
;MSAHPELGRRPRRTLRFWAGANALYGLTLAGVVLRFVPWKWPAASLVLLTFFALHVATAPGLWRAQRWAYRLAVGAAFVGLGLAVVAVTGLVSSWAFLKGVYGSFGEGASLVSLLLAATVAQVLGLYPALLLRALLQADLRTHFGGARAAGVLLGMLLALPPVLAFDTWGRYRMPEAPGWSMQTAEAALAFVRAHLEGRAPGGGSGVTAEQTDELFVSLFVAGRVVARAHGRGTTEEALAQIVQSLGADPRALAGARLKLDRVRGHAPLLTWPAFAQALAFDPGRDGVRARQGHTLLPDDVIAADVAGAAPLLPFLREVRLGVSPAWLRARLAVAEDAPLERVAVESFIECPGAPGIATCRVERGVVQLPAQTSAQAALRAGHYLLTHQKPDGAFVYIYEPWSDRERPAGYNLARHAGTAYTLAILHGAFPDQGFDRASARALGWLAARLRPVCGGRTCLPEGGLAKTGNNALALLAFVTHQAHTQDTQWQHVAQQLAQMLGSLMRENGDLAPGFDLATNAPNVTLPPQMFATEEAAFALVEAARVLSAPAHLAEAERILGFLTGPKYAHFLGRFTYGVDSWTCMAVAALPPPRAHDAWVDFCLGYADFLGRLQLQPDEDKPAFTGHYGFSHVLVPQAPAAAGFAEALTATLAVARQRNRAPVALETQVKRALAALARDQLRPGNDYLAAVPAASWGAVRRSVVESEVRVDFVQHAAAALVRGAALGL
;
A
#
# COMPACT_ATOMS: atom_id res chain seq x y z
N MET A 1 5.10 30.39 73.50
CA MET A 1 5.06 29.04 72.92
C MET A 1 3.60 28.57 72.88
N SER A 2 2.92 28.80 71.76
CA SER A 2 1.61 28.21 71.44
C SER A 2 1.63 27.96 69.94
N ALA A 3 1.96 26.72 69.56
CA ALA A 3 2.14 26.29 68.18
C ALA A 3 0.80 26.39 67.42
N HIS A 4 0.80 27.08 66.28
CA HIS A 4 -0.34 27.22 65.37
C HIS A 4 -0.83 25.85 64.86
N PRO A 5 -2.05 25.39 65.20
CA PRO A 5 -2.60 24.11 64.73
C PRO A 5 -3.00 24.09 63.25
N GLU A 6 -3.02 25.25 62.58
CA GLU A 6 -3.50 25.38 61.20
C GLU A 6 -2.51 24.83 60.15
N LEU A 7 -1.21 24.83 60.44
CA LEU A 7 -0.17 24.34 59.52
C LEU A 7 -0.30 22.83 59.22
N GLY A 8 -0.97 22.04 60.07
CA GLY A 8 -1.18 20.61 59.86
C GLY A 8 -2.33 20.22 58.92
N ARG A 9 -3.28 21.13 58.60
CA ARG A 9 -4.48 20.79 57.82
C ARG A 9 -4.28 20.84 56.30
N ARG A 10 -3.48 21.80 55.79
CA ARG A 10 -3.21 21.94 54.35
C ARG A 10 -2.47 20.73 53.75
N PRO A 11 -1.39 20.20 54.37
CA PRO A 11 -0.67 19.03 53.84
C PRO A 11 -1.57 17.79 53.71
N ARG A 12 -2.48 17.58 54.66
CA ARG A 12 -3.41 16.42 54.65
C ARG A 12 -4.43 16.50 53.51
N ARG A 13 -4.93 17.69 53.16
CA ARG A 13 -5.85 17.86 52.02
C ARG A 13 -5.15 17.55 50.71
N THR A 14 -3.95 18.09 50.51
CA THR A 14 -3.13 17.84 49.32
C THR A 14 -2.81 16.35 49.17
N LEU A 15 -2.38 15.67 50.24
CA LEU A 15 -2.07 14.23 50.20
C LEU A 15 -3.30 13.37 49.90
N ARG A 16 -4.48 13.72 50.42
CA ARG A 16 -5.73 13.00 50.11
C ARG A 16 -6.18 13.20 48.66
N PHE A 17 -6.03 14.41 48.12
CA PHE A 17 -6.29 14.66 46.70
C PHE A 17 -5.40 13.78 45.82
N TRP A 18 -4.09 13.77 46.06
CA TRP A 18 -3.14 12.96 45.28
C TRP A 18 -3.27 11.46 45.52
N ALA A 19 -3.75 11.03 46.69
CA ALA A 19 -4.14 9.64 46.92
C ALA A 19 -5.29 9.22 45.99
N GLY A 20 -6.36 10.02 45.90
CA GLY A 20 -7.46 9.77 44.96
C GLY A 20 -7.00 9.79 43.51
N ALA A 21 -6.18 10.78 43.14
CA ALA A 21 -5.61 10.89 41.79
C ALA A 21 -4.74 9.67 41.43
N ASN A 22 -3.88 9.19 42.33
CA ASN A 22 -3.02 8.02 42.10
C ASN A 22 -3.83 6.73 41.91
N ALA A 23 -4.89 6.53 42.70
CA ALA A 23 -5.78 5.39 42.53
C ALA A 23 -6.50 5.42 41.18
N LEU A 24 -7.08 6.57 40.82
CA LEU A 24 -7.78 6.74 39.54
C LEU A 24 -6.83 6.57 38.34
N TYR A 25 -5.68 7.24 38.37
CA TYR A 25 -4.65 7.16 37.33
C TYR A 25 -4.17 5.72 37.13
N GLY A 26 -3.76 5.04 38.21
CA GLY A 26 -3.22 3.70 38.14
C GLY A 26 -4.25 2.66 37.67
N LEU A 27 -5.48 2.68 38.19
CA LEU A 27 -6.53 1.73 37.80
C LEU A 27 -6.94 1.93 36.34
N THR A 28 -7.14 3.19 35.91
CA THR A 28 -7.58 3.49 34.54
C THR A 28 -6.54 3.04 33.53
N LEU A 29 -5.28 3.39 33.72
CA LEU A 29 -4.22 3.06 32.77
C LEU A 29 -3.83 1.58 32.80
N ALA A 30 -3.89 0.91 33.95
CA ALA A 30 -3.75 -0.54 34.00
C ALA A 30 -4.86 -1.22 33.18
N GLY A 31 -6.11 -0.78 33.31
CA GLY A 31 -7.22 -1.27 32.48
C GLY A 31 -6.98 -1.05 30.99
N VAL A 32 -6.47 0.13 30.60
CA VAL A 32 -6.10 0.40 29.21
C VAL A 32 -5.01 -0.54 28.71
N VAL A 33 -3.94 -0.76 29.49
CA VAL A 33 -2.86 -1.69 29.12
C VAL A 33 -3.38 -3.10 28.98
N LEU A 34 -4.17 -3.60 29.93
CA LEU A 34 -4.72 -4.96 29.91
C LEU A 34 -5.64 -5.19 28.69
N ARG A 35 -6.42 -4.18 28.30
CA ARG A 35 -7.47 -4.34 27.29
C ARG A 35 -7.03 -4.00 25.86
N PHE A 36 -6.16 -3.00 25.70
CA PHE A 36 -5.87 -2.39 24.41
C PHE A 36 -4.40 -2.44 24.01
N VAL A 37 -3.46 -2.53 24.97
CA VAL A 37 -2.04 -2.63 24.61
C VAL A 37 -1.74 -4.09 24.22
N PRO A 38 -1.24 -4.33 23.00
CA PRO A 38 -0.90 -5.67 22.57
C PRO A 38 0.18 -6.27 23.48
N TRP A 39 -0.05 -7.47 24.02
CA TRP A 39 0.89 -8.22 24.87
C TRP A 39 2.14 -8.75 24.15
N LYS A 40 2.48 -8.15 23.00
CA LYS A 40 3.62 -8.53 22.16
C LYS A 40 4.95 -8.26 22.86
N TRP A 41 4.98 -7.28 23.76
CA TRP A 41 6.14 -6.89 24.56
C TRP A 41 5.79 -7.11 26.03
N PRO A 42 5.71 -8.37 26.49
CA PRO A 42 5.21 -8.67 27.84
C PRO A 42 6.06 -7.99 28.91
N ALA A 43 7.37 -7.83 28.69
CA ALA A 43 8.23 -7.06 29.58
C ALA A 43 7.79 -5.58 29.69
N ALA A 44 7.51 -4.91 28.58
CA ALA A 44 7.05 -3.52 28.60
C ALA A 44 5.65 -3.38 29.24
N SER A 45 4.73 -4.29 28.91
CA SER A 45 3.41 -4.33 29.54
C SER A 45 3.51 -4.61 31.04
N LEU A 46 4.35 -5.53 31.48
CA LEU A 46 4.59 -5.83 32.89
C LEU A 46 5.23 -4.65 33.62
N VAL A 47 6.18 -3.95 33.00
CA VAL A 47 6.77 -2.72 33.56
C VAL A 47 5.70 -1.65 33.73
N LEU A 48 4.86 -1.41 32.73
CA LEU A 48 3.76 -0.44 32.80
C LEU A 48 2.71 -0.84 33.86
N LEU A 49 2.29 -2.10 33.89
CA LEU A 49 1.35 -2.60 34.89
C LEU A 49 1.91 -2.51 36.30
N THR A 50 3.19 -2.83 36.49
CA THR A 50 3.89 -2.68 37.78
C THR A 50 3.94 -1.21 38.19
N PHE A 51 4.28 -0.32 37.25
CA PHE A 51 4.30 1.12 37.47
C PHE A 51 2.91 1.65 37.87
N PHE A 52 1.85 1.26 37.18
CA PHE A 52 0.48 1.68 37.52
C PHE A 52 -0.01 1.07 38.83
N ALA A 53 0.31 -0.19 39.11
CA ALA A 53 0.03 -0.85 40.39
C ALA A 53 0.74 -0.14 41.55
N LEU A 54 1.96 0.36 41.34
CA LEU A 54 2.69 1.15 42.32
C LEU A 54 1.94 2.44 42.69
N HIS A 55 1.38 3.14 41.70
CA HIS A 55 0.53 4.31 41.96
C HIS A 55 -0.70 3.93 42.80
N VAL A 56 -1.41 2.85 42.46
CA VAL A 56 -2.55 2.37 43.25
C VAL A 56 -2.13 2.03 44.69
N ALA A 57 -1.00 1.33 44.87
CA ALA A 57 -0.50 0.91 46.18
C ALA A 57 -0.11 2.11 47.09
N THR A 58 0.30 3.24 46.50
CA THR A 58 0.61 4.46 47.29
C THR A 58 -0.63 5.16 47.83
N ALA A 59 -1.81 4.96 47.23
CA ALA A 59 -3.01 5.74 47.56
C ALA A 59 -3.46 5.59 49.03
N PRO A 60 -3.57 4.39 49.63
CA PRO A 60 -3.98 4.26 51.03
C PRO A 60 -2.98 4.92 52.00
N GLY A 61 -1.69 4.84 51.70
CA GLY A 61 -0.64 5.43 52.53
C GLY A 61 -0.59 6.95 52.40
N LEU A 62 -0.74 7.51 51.20
CA LEU A 62 -0.88 8.96 51.00
C LEU A 62 -2.13 9.52 51.70
N TRP A 63 -3.25 8.79 51.62
CA TRP A 63 -4.49 9.17 52.32
C TRP A 63 -4.31 9.27 53.84
N ARG A 64 -3.49 8.37 54.40
CA ARG A 64 -3.11 8.29 55.82
C ARG A 64 -1.84 9.08 56.16
N ALA A 65 -1.31 9.88 55.22
CA ALA A 65 -0.09 10.68 55.35
C ALA A 65 1.15 9.89 55.85
N GLN A 66 1.32 8.65 55.36
CA GLN A 66 2.41 7.76 55.74
C GLN A 66 3.71 8.08 54.97
N ARG A 67 4.84 8.04 55.69
CA ARG A 67 6.17 8.38 55.12
C ARG A 67 6.60 7.44 53.99
N TRP A 68 6.33 6.15 54.12
CA TRP A 68 6.69 5.15 53.12
C TRP A 68 5.96 5.42 51.79
N ALA A 69 4.68 5.79 51.84
CA ALA A 69 3.87 6.04 50.65
C ALA A 69 4.26 7.34 49.96
N TYR A 70 4.65 8.37 50.71
CA TYR A 70 5.25 9.57 50.15
C TYR A 70 6.52 9.25 49.36
N ARG A 71 7.47 8.52 49.96
CA ARG A 71 8.73 8.13 49.30
C ARG A 71 8.47 7.28 48.06
N LEU A 72 7.54 6.34 48.17
CA LEU A 72 7.16 5.46 47.07
C LEU A 72 6.48 6.21 45.93
N ALA A 73 5.61 7.19 46.22
CA ALA A 73 4.96 8.03 45.21
C ALA A 73 5.96 8.98 44.52
N VAL A 74 6.93 9.53 45.26
CA VAL A 74 8.02 10.32 44.69
C VAL A 74 8.91 9.46 43.80
N GLY A 75 9.29 8.26 44.26
CA GLY A 75 10.06 7.30 43.47
C GLY A 75 9.32 6.87 42.21
N ALA A 76 8.04 6.52 42.33
CA ALA A 76 7.17 6.21 41.19
C ALA A 76 7.13 7.38 40.20
N ALA A 77 6.99 8.63 40.67
CA ALA A 77 6.98 9.79 39.79
C ALA A 77 8.30 9.94 39.00
N PHE A 78 9.45 9.73 39.62
CA PHE A 78 10.73 9.73 38.91
C PHE A 78 10.86 8.58 37.90
N VAL A 79 10.38 7.38 38.25
CA VAL A 79 10.33 6.25 37.31
C VAL A 79 9.43 6.59 36.12
N GLY A 80 8.25 7.16 36.35
CA GLY A 80 7.34 7.59 35.29
C GLY A 80 7.98 8.61 34.35
N LEU A 81 8.65 9.63 34.89
CA LEU A 81 9.41 10.61 34.09
C LEU A 81 10.53 9.95 33.28
N GLY A 82 11.27 9.02 33.87
CA GLY A 82 12.30 8.25 33.16
C GLY A 82 11.72 7.41 32.02
N LEU A 83 10.63 6.69 32.26
CA LEU A 83 9.91 5.92 31.23
C LEU A 83 9.38 6.84 30.12
N ALA A 84 8.84 8.01 30.47
CA ALA A 84 8.37 9.01 29.51
C ALA A 84 9.52 9.48 28.62
N VAL A 85 10.67 9.83 29.19
CA VAL A 85 11.85 10.26 28.43
C VAL A 85 12.31 9.16 27.47
N VAL A 86 12.49 7.93 27.96
CA VAL A 86 12.90 6.80 27.11
C VAL A 86 11.93 6.57 25.95
N ALA A 87 10.62 6.52 26.25
CA ALA A 87 9.60 6.25 25.24
C ALA A 87 9.45 7.41 24.24
N VAL A 88 9.44 8.66 24.71
CA VAL A 88 9.39 9.86 23.84
C VAL A 88 10.65 9.94 22.99
N THR A 89 11.84 9.72 23.56
CA THR A 89 13.09 9.63 22.79
C THR A 89 13.00 8.57 21.71
N GLY A 90 12.52 7.36 22.02
CA GLY A 90 12.35 6.30 21.03
C GLY A 90 11.41 6.70 19.90
N LEU A 91 10.26 7.30 20.21
CA LEU A 91 9.25 7.73 19.23
C LEU A 91 9.72 8.91 18.37
N VAL A 92 10.37 9.91 18.97
CA VAL A 92 10.90 11.09 18.26
C VAL A 92 12.14 10.72 17.43
N SER A 93 12.98 9.80 17.90
CA SER A 93 14.07 9.23 17.09
C SER A 93 13.54 8.38 15.95
N SER A 94 12.46 7.61 16.16
CA SER A 94 11.78 6.86 15.09
C SER A 94 11.16 7.80 14.04
N TRP A 95 10.55 8.91 14.48
CA TRP A 95 10.10 9.99 13.60
C TRP A 95 11.26 10.53 12.74
N ALA A 96 12.37 10.89 13.38
CA ALA A 96 13.55 11.44 12.71
C ALA A 96 14.17 10.45 11.73
N PHE A 97 14.23 9.17 12.11
CA PHE A 97 14.69 8.09 11.26
C PHE A 97 13.81 7.95 10.02
N LEU A 98 12.48 7.84 10.17
CA LEU A 98 11.56 7.72 9.04
C LEU A 98 11.64 8.95 8.11
N LYS A 99 11.76 10.16 8.67
CA LYS A 99 11.94 11.39 7.89
C LYS A 99 13.29 11.43 7.17
N GLY A 100 14.38 10.98 7.81
CA GLY A 100 15.70 10.90 7.19
C GLY A 100 15.81 9.81 6.11
N VAL A 101 15.12 8.68 6.29
CA VAL A 101 15.09 7.58 5.32
C VAL A 101 14.27 7.94 4.11
N TYR A 102 13.06 8.45 4.32
CA TYR A 102 12.09 8.58 3.24
C TYR A 102 11.86 10.02 2.76
N GLY A 103 12.36 11.05 3.45
CA GLY A 103 12.10 12.45 3.11
C GLY A 103 10.66 12.87 3.43
N SER A 104 10.05 13.65 2.55
CA SER A 104 8.63 14.09 2.59
C SER A 104 7.65 12.92 2.79
N PHE A 105 7.92 11.79 2.16
CA PHE A 105 7.18 10.53 2.31
C PHE A 105 7.13 9.99 3.75
N GLY A 106 8.17 10.22 4.54
CA GLY A 106 8.22 9.82 5.93
C GLY A 106 7.26 10.63 6.80
N GLU A 107 6.83 11.81 6.37
CA GLU A 107 6.11 12.77 7.19
C GLU A 107 4.80 12.19 7.74
N GLY A 108 3.98 11.54 6.92
CA GLY A 108 2.71 10.95 7.35
C GLY A 108 2.89 9.85 8.42
N ALA A 109 3.80 8.90 8.19
CA ALA A 109 4.10 7.85 9.17
C ALA A 109 4.79 8.41 10.43
N SER A 110 5.58 9.46 10.25
CA SER A 110 6.27 10.13 11.35
C SER A 110 5.31 10.94 12.24
N LEU A 111 4.24 11.53 11.68
CA LEU A 111 3.22 12.25 12.46
C LEU A 111 2.53 11.35 13.48
N VAL A 112 2.25 10.10 13.12
CA VAL A 112 1.70 9.11 14.08
C VAL A 112 2.67 8.91 15.24
N SER A 113 3.97 8.82 14.98
CA SER A 113 4.99 8.69 16.03
C SER A 113 5.02 9.91 16.95
N LEU A 114 4.84 11.13 16.42
CA LEU A 114 4.74 12.35 17.24
C LEU A 114 3.45 12.42 18.05
N LEU A 115 2.31 12.00 17.49
CA LEU A 115 1.03 11.93 18.21
C LEU A 115 1.09 10.90 19.35
N LEU A 116 1.72 9.76 19.11
CA LEU A 116 2.00 8.77 20.15
C LEU A 116 2.97 9.33 21.19
N ALA A 117 4.02 10.05 20.78
CA ALA A 117 4.97 10.67 21.69
C ALA A 117 4.29 11.72 22.58
N ALA A 118 3.41 12.54 22.01
CA ALA A 118 2.61 13.52 22.76
C ALA A 118 1.70 12.82 23.77
N THR A 119 1.03 11.72 23.36
CA THR A 119 0.19 10.90 24.24
C THR A 119 0.99 10.31 25.40
N VAL A 120 2.15 9.72 25.11
CA VAL A 120 3.08 9.16 26.10
C VAL A 120 3.60 10.25 27.04
N ALA A 121 3.95 11.42 26.52
CA ALA A 121 4.39 12.56 27.32
C ALA A 121 3.29 13.04 28.27
N GLN A 122 2.03 13.04 27.84
CA GLN A 122 0.89 13.39 28.71
C GLN A 122 0.66 12.31 29.79
N VAL A 123 0.66 11.04 29.41
CA VAL A 123 0.32 9.92 30.30
C VAL A 123 1.45 9.63 31.30
N LEU A 124 2.69 9.47 30.84
CA LEU A 124 3.84 9.10 31.66
C LEU A 124 4.68 10.30 32.12
N GLY A 125 4.56 11.46 31.46
CA GLY A 125 5.36 12.65 31.80
C GLY A 125 4.60 13.66 32.66
N LEU A 126 3.49 14.18 32.14
CA LEU A 126 2.76 15.30 32.75
C LEU A 126 2.19 14.95 34.13
N TYR A 127 1.52 13.80 34.25
CA TYR A 127 0.95 13.38 35.54
C TYR A 127 2.03 13.20 36.63
N PRO A 128 3.12 12.43 36.40
CA PRO A 128 4.23 12.34 37.34
C PRO A 128 4.90 13.69 37.67
N ALA A 129 5.04 14.59 36.69
CA ALA A 129 5.59 15.92 36.93
C ALA A 129 4.71 16.76 37.87
N LEU A 130 3.39 16.75 37.67
CA LEU A 130 2.44 17.46 38.53
C LEU A 130 2.42 16.87 39.95
N LEU A 131 2.44 15.54 40.06
CA LEU A 131 2.54 14.83 41.34
C LEU A 131 3.83 15.21 42.07
N LEU A 132 4.97 15.17 41.38
CA LEU A 132 6.27 15.52 41.96
C LEU A 132 6.31 16.99 42.39
N ARG A 133 5.82 17.91 41.55
CA ARG A 133 5.71 19.34 41.89
C ARG A 133 4.90 19.55 43.17
N ALA A 134 3.78 18.86 43.31
CA ALA A 134 2.93 18.98 44.50
C ALA A 134 3.57 18.37 45.75
N LEU A 135 4.15 17.17 45.63
CA LEU A 135 4.80 16.48 46.76
C LEU A 135 6.11 17.13 47.20
N LEU A 136 6.78 17.86 46.30
CA LEU A 136 8.03 18.57 46.57
C LEU A 136 7.84 20.06 46.89
N GLN A 137 6.62 20.54 47.18
CA GLN A 137 6.45 21.91 47.70
C GLN A 137 7.20 22.08 49.03
N ALA A 138 7.69 23.30 49.32
CA ALA A 138 8.58 23.60 50.45
C ALA A 138 8.03 23.09 51.80
N ASP A 139 6.72 23.22 52.01
CA ASP A 139 6.01 22.78 53.22
C ASP A 139 6.10 21.26 53.46
N LEU A 140 6.22 20.47 52.39
CA LEU A 140 6.41 19.01 52.45
C LEU A 140 7.89 18.63 52.43
N ARG A 141 8.75 19.37 51.72
CA ARG A 141 10.20 19.12 51.66
C ARG A 141 10.88 19.20 53.03
N THR A 142 10.47 20.14 53.88
CA THR A 142 11.01 20.30 55.24
C THR A 142 10.79 19.06 56.12
N HIS A 143 9.75 18.27 55.82
CA HIS A 143 9.42 17.07 56.58
C HIS A 143 10.10 15.79 56.05
N PHE A 144 10.65 15.82 54.83
CA PHE A 144 11.06 14.60 54.11
C PHE A 144 12.43 14.64 53.42
N GLY A 145 13.16 15.77 53.42
CA GLY A 145 14.52 15.91 52.89
C GLY A 145 14.57 16.34 51.41
N GLY A 146 15.49 17.25 51.06
CA GLY A 146 15.53 17.91 49.75
C GLY A 146 16.55 17.32 48.76
N ALA A 147 16.10 16.94 47.57
CA ALA A 147 16.95 16.55 46.45
C ALA A 147 17.33 17.79 45.60
N ARG A 148 18.44 18.47 45.92
CA ARG A 148 18.97 19.59 45.10
C ARG A 148 19.51 19.14 43.74
N ALA A 149 19.82 17.85 43.56
CA ALA A 149 20.33 17.30 42.29
C ALA A 149 19.25 17.05 41.21
N ALA A 150 17.96 17.14 41.54
CA ALA A 150 16.89 16.73 40.62
C ALA A 150 16.66 17.68 39.43
N GLY A 151 16.96 18.97 39.57
CA GLY A 151 16.71 19.97 38.52
C GLY A 151 17.63 19.84 37.31
N VAL A 152 18.93 19.62 37.54
CA VAL A 152 19.93 19.48 36.47
C VAL A 152 19.73 18.18 35.69
N LEU A 153 19.49 17.07 36.40
CA LEU A 153 19.15 15.77 35.80
C LEU A 153 17.88 15.84 34.95
N LEU A 154 16.84 16.54 35.41
CA LEU A 154 15.61 16.72 34.64
C LEU A 154 15.84 17.55 33.36
N GLY A 155 16.66 18.62 33.44
CA GLY A 155 17.03 19.41 32.26
C GLY A 155 17.79 18.60 31.20
N MET A 156 18.75 17.78 31.63
CA MET A 156 19.49 16.87 30.72
C MET A 156 18.57 15.82 30.08
N LEU A 157 17.65 15.24 30.86
CA LEU A 157 16.70 14.24 30.37
C LEU A 157 15.69 14.83 29.36
N LEU A 158 15.30 16.09 29.50
CA LEU A 158 14.41 16.78 28.55
C LEU A 158 15.13 17.17 27.24
N ALA A 159 16.45 17.38 27.28
CA ALA A 159 17.25 17.65 26.08
C ALA A 159 17.56 16.38 25.26
N LEU A 160 17.46 15.20 25.87
CA LEU A 160 17.82 13.92 25.24
C LEU A 160 16.98 13.59 24.00
N PRO A 161 15.63 13.70 24.00
CA PRO A 161 14.83 13.41 22.80
C PRO A 161 15.21 14.25 21.56
N PRO A 162 15.28 15.60 21.61
CA PRO A 162 15.62 16.39 20.42
C PRO A 162 17.08 16.20 19.98
N VAL A 163 18.02 16.01 20.90
CA VAL A 163 19.44 15.75 20.56
C VAL A 163 19.59 14.43 19.81
N LEU A 164 19.01 13.34 20.34
CA LEU A 164 19.08 12.03 19.68
C LEU A 164 18.29 12.00 18.38
N ALA A 165 17.17 12.72 18.28
CA ALA A 165 16.44 12.84 17.03
C ALA A 165 17.23 13.64 15.99
N PHE A 166 17.92 14.72 16.36
CA PHE A 166 18.79 15.46 15.46
C PHE A 166 20.00 14.62 14.99
N ASP A 167 20.64 13.89 15.91
CA ASP A 167 21.72 12.94 15.58
C ASP A 167 21.22 11.83 14.64
N THR A 168 20.06 11.23 14.95
CA THR A 168 19.43 10.20 14.12
C THR A 168 19.11 10.75 12.73
N TRP A 169 18.48 11.93 12.64
CA TRP A 169 18.18 12.57 11.35
C TRP A 169 19.46 12.90 10.59
N GLY A 170 20.48 13.47 11.24
CA GLY A 170 21.75 13.83 10.61
C GLY A 170 22.54 12.62 10.10
N ARG A 171 22.48 11.51 10.85
CA ARG A 171 23.15 10.24 10.51
C ARG A 171 22.46 9.49 9.37
N TYR A 172 21.13 9.47 9.37
CA TYR A 172 20.38 8.69 8.40
C TYR A 172 19.90 9.51 7.21
N ARG A 173 19.85 10.85 7.24
CA ARG A 173 19.53 11.64 6.04
C ARG A 173 20.53 11.33 4.93
N MET A 174 20.02 11.22 3.71
CA MET A 174 20.87 11.03 2.54
C MET A 174 20.94 12.36 1.78
N PRO A 175 22.01 13.16 1.92
CA PRO A 175 22.21 14.32 1.06
C PRO A 175 22.45 13.82 -0.36
N GLU A 176 21.62 14.28 -1.30
CA GLU A 176 21.70 13.89 -2.70
C GLU A 176 22.27 15.04 -3.55
N ALA A 177 23.20 14.73 -4.46
CA ALA A 177 23.64 15.65 -5.50
C ALA A 177 22.47 16.03 -6.41
N PRO A 178 22.47 17.21 -7.06
CA PRO A 178 21.46 17.58 -8.04
C PRO A 178 21.32 16.51 -9.14
N GLY A 179 20.08 16.22 -9.53
CA GLY A 179 19.82 15.25 -10.58
C GLY A 179 20.28 15.72 -11.96
N TRP A 180 20.61 14.79 -12.84
CA TRP A 180 20.99 15.12 -14.22
C TRP A 180 19.80 15.60 -15.05
N SER A 181 20.09 16.53 -15.96
CA SER A 181 19.19 16.87 -17.06
C SER A 181 19.11 15.71 -18.06
N MET A 182 18.00 15.62 -18.79
CA MET A 182 17.84 14.59 -19.83
C MET A 182 18.93 14.68 -20.91
N GLN A 183 19.37 15.89 -21.26
CA GLN A 183 20.44 16.11 -22.24
C GLN A 183 21.78 15.53 -21.79
N THR A 184 22.10 15.66 -20.50
CA THR A 184 23.34 15.12 -19.92
C THR A 184 23.32 13.59 -19.95
N ALA A 185 22.20 12.98 -19.53
CA ALA A 185 22.01 11.54 -19.55
C ALA A 185 22.06 10.97 -20.98
N GLU A 186 21.46 11.68 -21.94
CA GLU A 186 21.47 11.32 -23.35
C GLU A 186 22.87 11.37 -23.96
N ALA A 187 23.64 12.42 -23.68
CA ALA A 187 25.04 12.52 -24.11
C ALA A 187 25.90 11.39 -23.53
N ALA A 188 25.74 11.07 -22.23
CA ALA A 188 26.46 9.99 -21.57
C ALA A 188 26.14 8.61 -22.17
N LEU A 189 24.85 8.29 -22.37
CA LEU A 189 24.43 7.02 -23.00
C LEU A 189 24.89 6.95 -24.46
N ALA A 190 24.81 8.05 -25.20
CA ALA A 190 25.28 8.12 -26.58
C ALA A 190 26.78 7.90 -26.71
N PHE A 191 27.58 8.44 -25.78
CA PHE A 191 29.02 8.21 -25.71
C PHE A 191 29.33 6.72 -25.51
N VAL A 192 28.68 6.07 -24.53
CA VAL A 192 28.90 4.64 -24.26
C VAL A 192 28.48 3.78 -25.45
N ARG A 193 27.30 4.04 -26.03
CA ARG A 193 26.80 3.32 -27.21
C ARG A 193 27.75 3.43 -28.40
N ALA A 194 28.23 4.65 -28.71
CA ALA A 194 29.16 4.87 -29.82
C ALA A 194 30.44 4.03 -29.65
N HIS A 195 31.00 3.99 -28.44
CA HIS A 195 32.19 3.18 -28.17
C HIS A 195 31.95 1.68 -28.31
N LEU A 196 30.84 1.16 -27.79
CA LEU A 196 30.50 -0.26 -27.91
C LEU A 196 30.32 -0.68 -29.38
N GLU A 197 29.83 0.23 -30.23
CA GLU A 197 29.68 0.04 -31.68
C GLU A 197 30.99 0.25 -32.46
N GLY A 198 32.09 0.57 -31.79
CA GLY A 198 33.38 0.86 -32.43
C GLY A 198 33.40 2.19 -33.20
N ARG A 199 32.43 3.08 -32.98
CA ARG A 199 32.41 4.42 -33.55
C ARG A 199 33.30 5.34 -32.71
N ALA A 200 34.09 6.18 -33.36
CA ALA A 200 34.82 7.24 -32.66
C ALA A 200 33.80 8.16 -31.97
N PRO A 201 33.91 8.41 -30.65
CA PRO A 201 33.04 9.38 -30.00
C PRO A 201 33.24 10.73 -30.71
N GLY A 202 32.17 11.30 -31.25
CA GLY A 202 32.23 12.58 -31.95
C GLY A 202 32.53 13.71 -30.96
N GLY A 203 33.81 13.98 -30.70
CA GLY A 203 34.24 14.88 -29.62
C GLY A 203 34.14 14.25 -28.23
N GLY A 204 34.61 14.97 -27.19
CA GLY A 204 34.47 14.56 -25.78
C GLY A 204 33.01 14.25 -25.41
N SER A 205 32.76 13.61 -24.27
CA SER A 205 31.42 13.12 -23.86
C SER A 205 30.27 14.14 -23.94
N GLY A 206 30.57 15.44 -24.09
CA GLY A 206 29.60 16.54 -24.08
C GLY A 206 29.10 16.86 -22.67
N VAL A 207 29.60 16.13 -21.65
CA VAL A 207 29.24 16.28 -20.25
C VAL A 207 30.34 17.05 -19.53
N THR A 208 30.00 18.15 -18.87
CA THR A 208 30.97 19.05 -18.23
C THR A 208 31.60 18.40 -16.98
N ALA A 209 32.93 18.53 -16.87
CA ALA A 209 33.81 17.73 -16.03
C ALA A 209 33.93 18.17 -14.54
N GLU A 210 32.95 18.89 -13.97
CA GLU A 210 33.15 19.52 -12.65
C GLU A 210 32.69 18.68 -11.45
N GLN A 211 31.84 17.67 -11.65
CA GLN A 211 31.34 16.83 -10.55
C GLN A 211 32.02 15.46 -10.51
N THR A 212 32.33 14.99 -9.30
CA THR A 212 32.73 13.62 -9.07
C THR A 212 31.49 12.73 -9.06
N ASP A 213 31.43 11.77 -9.99
CA ASP A 213 30.33 10.84 -10.15
C ASP A 213 30.77 9.40 -9.92
N GLU A 214 29.83 8.58 -9.45
CA GLU A 214 29.91 7.12 -9.41
C GLU A 214 28.79 6.59 -10.31
N LEU A 215 29.18 5.96 -11.42
CA LEU A 215 28.30 5.56 -12.52
C LEU A 215 28.34 4.05 -12.72
N PHE A 216 27.18 3.48 -13.05
CA PHE A 216 27.05 2.10 -13.49
C PHE A 216 26.33 2.07 -14.83
N VAL A 217 26.85 1.29 -15.78
CA VAL A 217 26.15 0.99 -17.02
C VAL A 217 25.85 -0.50 -17.09
N SER A 218 24.58 -0.83 -17.24
CA SER A 218 24.09 -2.20 -17.40
C SER A 218 23.58 -2.42 -18.81
N LEU A 219 23.97 -3.54 -19.41
CA LEU A 219 23.48 -3.99 -20.71
C LEU A 219 22.39 -5.04 -20.49
N PHE A 220 21.16 -4.72 -20.87
CA PHE A 220 20.00 -5.58 -20.71
C PHE A 220 19.64 -6.29 -22.01
N VAL A 221 19.47 -7.62 -21.94
CA VAL A 221 18.96 -8.46 -23.03
C VAL A 221 17.89 -9.38 -22.43
N ALA A 222 16.65 -9.26 -22.92
CA ALA A 222 15.52 -10.09 -22.50
C ALA A 222 15.43 -10.29 -20.97
N GLY A 223 15.35 -9.17 -20.22
CA GLY A 223 15.20 -9.19 -18.76
C GLY A 223 16.49 -9.46 -17.97
N ARG A 224 17.61 -9.77 -18.64
CA ARG A 224 18.87 -10.13 -17.98
C ARG A 224 19.95 -9.10 -18.21
N VAL A 225 20.70 -8.81 -17.15
CA VAL A 225 21.95 -8.05 -17.25
C VAL A 225 23.03 -8.99 -17.79
N VAL A 226 23.46 -8.78 -19.03
CA VAL A 226 24.50 -9.59 -19.67
C VAL A 226 25.91 -9.04 -19.40
N ALA A 227 26.01 -7.74 -19.17
CA ALA A 227 27.22 -7.06 -18.77
C ALA A 227 26.89 -5.87 -17.87
N ARG A 228 27.76 -5.57 -16.92
CA ARG A 228 27.70 -4.34 -16.12
C ARG A 228 29.11 -3.82 -15.89
N ALA A 229 29.30 -2.54 -16.15
CA ALA A 229 30.54 -1.82 -15.84
C ALA A 229 30.26 -0.70 -14.85
N HIS A 230 31.32 -0.31 -14.15
CA HIS A 230 31.31 0.70 -13.11
C HIS A 230 32.51 1.63 -13.31
N GLY A 231 32.31 2.92 -13.10
CA GLY A 231 33.36 3.92 -13.14
C GLY A 231 33.14 5.01 -12.09
N ARG A 232 34.24 5.56 -11.57
CA ARG A 232 34.22 6.63 -10.58
C ARG A 232 35.33 7.65 -10.83
N GLY A 233 35.00 8.93 -10.70
CA GLY A 233 35.93 10.04 -10.97
C GLY A 233 35.15 11.26 -11.42
N THR A 234 35.76 12.14 -12.21
CA THR A 234 34.97 13.09 -13.01
C THR A 234 34.01 12.32 -13.93
N THR A 235 32.92 12.94 -14.37
CA THR A 235 31.94 12.27 -15.24
C THR A 235 32.60 11.66 -16.48
N GLU A 236 33.58 12.34 -17.08
CA GLU A 236 34.33 11.86 -18.23
C GLU A 236 35.24 10.68 -17.88
N GLU A 237 35.98 10.73 -16.76
CA GLU A 237 36.81 9.62 -16.27
C GLU A 237 35.97 8.38 -15.96
N ALA A 238 34.82 8.55 -15.31
CA ALA A 238 33.91 7.46 -14.98
C ALA A 238 33.37 6.78 -16.26
N LEU A 239 32.95 7.57 -17.26
CA LEU A 239 32.52 7.05 -18.55
C LEU A 239 33.67 6.35 -19.30
N ALA A 240 34.89 6.89 -19.25
CA ALA A 240 36.07 6.28 -19.86
C ALA A 240 36.40 4.90 -19.23
N GLN A 241 36.35 4.79 -17.90
CA GLN A 241 36.51 3.52 -17.19
C GLN A 241 35.42 2.50 -17.58
N ILE A 242 34.17 2.96 -17.71
CA ILE A 242 33.03 2.12 -18.11
C ILE A 242 33.25 1.53 -19.50
N VAL A 243 33.58 2.36 -20.49
CA VAL A 243 33.76 1.88 -21.87
C VAL A 243 34.98 0.97 -22.00
N GLN A 244 36.06 1.26 -21.26
CA GLN A 244 37.24 0.39 -21.18
C GLN A 244 36.89 -0.99 -20.60
N SER A 245 36.02 -1.03 -19.59
CA SER A 245 35.60 -2.27 -18.91
C SER A 245 34.65 -3.12 -19.75
N LEU A 246 33.69 -2.50 -20.45
CA LEU A 246 32.77 -3.22 -21.34
C LEU A 246 33.46 -3.77 -22.58
N GLY A 247 34.48 -3.05 -23.10
CA GLY A 247 35.14 -3.37 -24.35
C GLY A 247 34.25 -3.17 -25.59
N ALA A 248 34.82 -3.22 -26.78
CA ALA A 248 34.05 -3.21 -28.02
C ALA A 248 33.57 -4.63 -28.35
N ASP A 249 32.27 -4.90 -28.18
CA ASP A 249 31.64 -6.14 -28.64
C ASP A 249 30.31 -5.85 -29.35
N PRO A 250 30.33 -5.69 -30.68
CA PRO A 250 29.11 -5.46 -31.47
C PRO A 250 28.08 -6.60 -31.35
N ARG A 251 28.50 -7.82 -31.02
CA ARG A 251 27.58 -8.97 -30.87
C ARG A 251 26.78 -8.88 -29.58
N ALA A 252 27.36 -8.30 -28.53
CA ALA A 252 26.68 -8.04 -27.26
C ALA A 252 25.56 -6.99 -27.39
N LEU A 253 25.58 -6.16 -28.44
CA LEU A 253 24.63 -5.05 -28.64
C LEU A 253 23.35 -5.41 -29.37
N ALA A 254 23.34 -6.52 -30.12
CA ALA A 254 22.19 -6.88 -30.94
C ALA A 254 20.95 -7.12 -30.05
N GLY A 255 19.98 -6.20 -30.10
CA GLY A 255 18.76 -6.25 -29.27
C GLY A 255 18.96 -5.85 -27.81
N ALA A 256 20.14 -5.33 -27.43
CA ALA A 256 20.47 -4.96 -26.07
C ALA A 256 20.18 -3.48 -25.77
N ARG A 257 19.64 -3.20 -24.58
CA ARG A 257 19.36 -1.84 -24.09
C ARG A 257 20.39 -1.43 -23.05
N LEU A 258 20.95 -0.24 -23.21
CA LEU A 258 21.83 0.37 -22.22
C LEU A 258 21.00 1.11 -21.17
N LYS A 259 21.32 0.84 -19.91
CA LYS A 259 20.82 1.56 -18.75
C LYS A 259 22.00 2.17 -18.00
N LEU A 260 21.90 3.46 -17.71
CA LEU A 260 22.83 4.23 -16.90
C LEU A 260 22.21 4.50 -15.52
N ASP A 261 22.98 4.22 -14.49
CA ASP A 261 22.65 4.47 -13.09
C ASP A 261 23.72 5.36 -12.48
N ARG A 262 23.31 6.50 -11.92
CA ARG A 262 24.20 7.44 -11.22
C ARG A 262 23.88 7.45 -9.74
N VAL A 263 24.90 7.25 -8.91
CA VAL A 263 24.77 7.38 -7.45
C VAL A 263 24.72 8.86 -7.10
N ARG A 264 23.61 9.30 -6.49
CA ARG A 264 23.41 10.70 -6.06
C ARG A 264 23.80 10.94 -4.62
N GLY A 265 23.80 9.91 -3.79
CA GLY A 265 24.08 10.03 -2.37
C GLY A 265 24.23 8.66 -1.71
N HIS A 266 24.74 8.66 -0.48
CA HIS A 266 24.82 7.46 0.33
C HIS A 266 24.55 7.79 1.79
N ALA A 267 24.02 6.82 2.53
CA ALA A 267 23.84 6.92 3.96
C ALA A 267 23.99 5.52 4.60
N PRO A 268 24.34 5.43 5.89
CA PRO A 268 24.35 4.16 6.60
C PRO A 268 22.98 3.49 6.57
N LEU A 269 22.96 2.17 6.34
CA LEU A 269 21.77 1.35 6.57
C LEU A 269 21.74 0.93 8.05
N LEU A 270 20.56 0.94 8.66
CA LEU A 270 20.40 0.50 10.04
C LEU A 270 20.87 -0.96 10.19
N THR A 271 21.67 -1.28 11.20
CA THR A 271 22.21 -2.65 11.39
C THR A 271 21.31 -3.53 12.26
N TRP A 272 20.52 -2.93 13.15
CA TRP A 272 19.61 -3.62 14.06
C TRP A 272 18.50 -2.67 14.54
N PRO A 273 17.27 -3.15 14.80
CA PRO A 273 16.78 -4.52 14.60
C PRO A 273 16.41 -4.83 13.14
N ALA A 274 16.37 -6.12 12.77
CA ALA A 274 16.18 -6.56 11.38
C ALA A 274 14.89 -6.02 10.72
N PHE A 275 13.79 -5.89 11.44
CA PHE A 275 12.55 -5.31 10.89
C PHE A 275 12.72 -3.83 10.53
N ALA A 276 13.48 -3.08 11.33
CA ALA A 276 13.75 -1.67 11.08
C ALA A 276 14.77 -1.50 9.94
N GLN A 277 15.71 -2.44 9.81
CA GLN A 277 16.61 -2.52 8.66
C GLN A 277 15.84 -2.79 7.36
N ALA A 278 14.83 -3.67 7.37
CA ALA A 278 13.98 -3.91 6.20
C ALA A 278 13.26 -2.62 5.75
N LEU A 279 12.85 -1.78 6.71
CA LEU A 279 12.22 -0.47 6.47
C LEU A 279 13.23 0.67 6.24
N ALA A 280 14.54 0.42 6.24
CA ALA A 280 15.56 1.46 6.10
C ALA A 280 15.91 1.76 4.63
N PHE A 281 15.05 1.36 3.69
CA PHE A 281 15.33 1.28 2.26
C PHE A 281 14.11 1.80 1.47
N ASP A 282 14.31 2.78 0.58
CA ASP A 282 13.26 3.26 -0.33
C ASP A 282 13.19 2.39 -1.61
N PRO A 283 12.16 1.51 -1.77
CA PRO A 283 12.16 0.49 -2.80
C PRO A 283 12.20 1.04 -4.23
N GLY A 284 13.19 0.63 -5.02
CA GLY A 284 13.32 1.05 -6.41
C GLY A 284 14.02 2.41 -6.60
N ARG A 285 14.49 3.06 -5.53
CA ARG A 285 15.39 4.22 -5.58
C ARG A 285 16.71 3.98 -4.88
N ASP A 286 16.64 3.29 -3.75
CA ASP A 286 17.83 2.92 -3.01
C ASP A 286 18.43 1.65 -3.64
N GLY A 287 19.75 1.64 -3.81
CA GLY A 287 20.58 0.44 -3.87
C GLY A 287 21.19 0.16 -2.51
N VAL A 288 21.93 -0.95 -2.39
CA VAL A 288 22.64 -1.33 -1.16
C VAL A 288 24.07 -1.71 -1.49
N ARG A 289 25.02 -1.18 -0.72
CA ARG A 289 26.45 -1.43 -0.88
C ARG A 289 27.06 -1.91 0.43
N ALA A 290 27.99 -2.85 0.34
CA ALA A 290 28.90 -3.15 1.44
C ALA A 290 30.18 -2.31 1.29
N ARG A 291 30.76 -1.83 2.39
CA ARG A 291 31.90 -0.89 2.39
C ARG A 291 33.14 -1.35 1.59
N GLN A 292 33.30 -2.66 1.39
CA GLN A 292 34.38 -3.29 0.61
C GLN A 292 33.86 -4.31 -0.42
N GLY A 293 32.61 -4.15 -0.89
CA GLY A 293 31.95 -5.15 -1.72
C GLY A 293 31.21 -4.56 -2.91
N HIS A 294 30.47 -5.44 -3.60
CA HIS A 294 29.63 -5.06 -4.73
C HIS A 294 28.49 -4.13 -4.29
N THR A 295 27.94 -3.40 -5.26
CA THR A 295 26.72 -2.59 -5.10
C THR A 295 25.56 -3.33 -5.74
N LEU A 296 24.49 -3.55 -4.98
CA LEU A 296 23.19 -3.93 -5.53
C LEU A 296 22.46 -2.65 -5.94
N LEU A 297 22.14 -2.54 -7.21
CA LEU A 297 21.34 -1.43 -7.74
C LEU A 297 19.85 -1.67 -7.46
N PRO A 298 18.99 -0.63 -7.49
CA PRO A 298 17.57 -0.79 -7.24
C PRO A 298 16.92 -1.86 -8.12
N ASP A 299 17.33 -1.95 -9.39
CA ASP A 299 16.83 -2.95 -10.33
C ASP A 299 17.21 -4.38 -9.98
N ASP A 300 18.33 -4.62 -9.29
CA ASP A 300 18.70 -5.97 -8.85
C ASP A 300 17.75 -6.47 -7.76
N VAL A 301 17.29 -5.55 -6.91
CA VAL A 301 16.31 -5.81 -5.86
C VAL A 301 14.92 -6.01 -6.46
N ILE A 302 14.53 -5.15 -7.41
CA ILE A 302 13.29 -5.28 -8.15
C ILE A 302 13.30 -6.62 -8.89
N ALA A 303 14.24 -6.88 -9.81
CA ALA A 303 14.27 -8.11 -10.61
C ALA A 303 14.24 -9.42 -9.81
N ALA A 304 14.72 -9.40 -8.55
CA ALA A 304 14.68 -10.55 -7.65
C ALA A 304 13.31 -10.77 -6.95
N ASP A 305 12.36 -9.84 -7.08
CA ASP A 305 11.02 -9.85 -6.46
C ASP A 305 11.03 -10.06 -4.94
N VAL A 306 12.02 -9.44 -4.29
CA VAL A 306 12.23 -9.52 -2.83
C VAL A 306 11.72 -8.30 -2.06
N ALA A 307 11.27 -7.27 -2.77
CA ALA A 307 10.58 -6.14 -2.17
C ALA A 307 9.20 -6.59 -1.67
N GLY A 308 8.80 -6.16 -0.47
CA GLY A 308 7.54 -6.62 0.12
C GLY A 308 7.56 -8.12 0.47
N ALA A 309 8.73 -8.72 0.68
CA ALA A 309 8.85 -10.11 1.14
C ALA A 309 8.98 -10.22 2.68
N ALA A 310 9.50 -9.19 3.35
CA ALA A 310 9.72 -9.23 4.79
C ALA A 310 8.45 -8.83 5.56
N PRO A 311 7.87 -9.71 6.41
CA PRO A 311 6.71 -9.34 7.21
C PRO A 311 7.08 -8.23 8.20
N LEU A 312 6.29 -7.16 8.26
CA LEU A 312 6.47 -6.08 9.24
C LEU A 312 6.41 -6.63 10.67
N LEU A 313 5.53 -7.62 10.86
CA LEU A 313 5.33 -8.33 12.11
C LEU A 313 5.17 -9.83 11.80
N PRO A 314 5.85 -10.75 12.53
CA PRO A 314 5.84 -12.19 12.21
C PRO A 314 4.44 -12.84 12.12
N PHE A 315 3.43 -12.21 12.74
CA PHE A 315 2.03 -12.67 12.78
C PHE A 315 1.09 -11.93 11.81
N LEU A 316 1.55 -10.89 11.10
CA LEU A 316 0.81 -10.24 10.01
C LEU A 316 1.53 -10.57 8.70
N ARG A 317 1.30 -11.79 8.19
CA ARG A 317 1.93 -12.27 6.95
C ARG A 317 1.49 -11.47 5.73
N GLU A 318 0.41 -10.71 5.87
CA GLU A 318 -0.25 -9.89 4.86
C GLU A 318 0.39 -8.50 4.73
N VAL A 319 1.05 -8.00 5.79
CA VAL A 319 1.75 -6.71 5.77
C VAL A 319 3.24 -6.97 5.64
N ARG A 320 3.69 -7.10 4.39
CA ARG A 320 5.10 -7.28 4.08
C ARG A 320 5.68 -6.00 3.49
N LEU A 321 6.82 -5.56 4.02
CA LEU A 321 7.45 -4.29 3.68
C LEU A 321 8.95 -4.44 3.57
N GLY A 322 9.54 -3.60 2.72
CA GLY A 322 10.99 -3.54 2.60
C GLY A 322 11.61 -4.78 1.97
N VAL A 323 12.89 -4.98 2.22
CA VAL A 323 13.71 -6.08 1.68
C VAL A 323 14.27 -6.90 2.82
N SER A 324 14.37 -8.23 2.64
CA SER A 324 14.98 -9.10 3.64
C SER A 324 16.46 -8.76 3.85
N PRO A 325 16.91 -8.39 5.07
CA PRO A 325 18.33 -8.14 5.32
C PRO A 325 19.20 -9.37 5.12
N ALA A 326 18.68 -10.56 5.43
CA ALA A 326 19.38 -11.81 5.20
C ALA A 326 19.62 -12.03 3.69
N TRP A 327 18.65 -11.69 2.85
CA TRP A 327 18.81 -11.75 1.40
C TRP A 327 19.85 -10.75 0.89
N LEU A 328 19.81 -9.49 1.37
CA LEU A 328 20.77 -8.46 0.99
C LEU A 328 22.21 -8.90 1.30
N ARG A 329 22.45 -9.43 2.50
CA ARG A 329 23.77 -9.87 2.95
C ARG A 329 24.26 -11.09 2.18
N ALA A 330 23.38 -12.07 1.96
CA ALA A 330 23.70 -13.25 1.16
C ALA A 330 24.08 -12.84 -0.28
N ARG A 331 23.34 -11.89 -0.87
CA ARG A 331 23.59 -11.42 -2.24
C ARG A 331 24.87 -10.59 -2.36
N LEU A 332 25.21 -9.82 -1.32
CA LEU A 332 26.46 -9.07 -1.20
C LEU A 332 27.66 -9.92 -0.77
N ALA A 333 27.43 -11.19 -0.39
CA ALA A 333 28.44 -12.10 0.17
C ALA A 333 29.18 -11.52 1.39
N VAL A 334 28.45 -10.92 2.34
CA VAL A 334 29.00 -10.32 3.56
C VAL A 334 28.45 -10.97 4.83
N ALA A 335 29.19 -10.81 5.94
CA ALA A 335 28.79 -11.29 7.26
C ALA A 335 27.48 -10.66 7.77
N GLU A 336 26.85 -11.32 8.75
CA GLU A 336 25.56 -10.91 9.32
C GLU A 336 25.59 -9.55 10.04
N ASP A 337 26.75 -9.17 10.58
CA ASP A 337 26.99 -7.93 11.31
C ASP A 337 27.69 -6.85 10.46
N ALA A 338 28.09 -7.17 9.23
CA ALA A 338 28.79 -6.24 8.36
C ALA A 338 27.98 -4.94 8.16
N PRO A 339 28.59 -3.75 8.28
CA PRO A 339 27.89 -2.51 8.03
C PRO A 339 27.51 -2.40 6.55
N LEU A 340 26.25 -2.05 6.29
CA LEU A 340 25.71 -1.80 4.96
C LEU A 340 25.43 -0.30 4.80
N GLU A 341 25.53 0.16 3.57
CA GLU A 341 25.16 1.51 3.15
C GLU A 341 24.00 1.41 2.15
N ARG A 342 23.07 2.36 2.23
CA ARG A 342 22.10 2.61 1.17
C ARG A 342 22.65 3.68 0.24
N VAL A 343 22.40 3.51 -1.05
CA VAL A 343 22.85 4.43 -2.10
C VAL A 343 21.65 4.93 -2.89
N ALA A 344 21.40 6.24 -2.94
CA ALA A 344 20.34 6.78 -3.80
C ALA A 344 20.84 6.76 -5.24
N VAL A 345 20.01 6.21 -6.13
CA VAL A 345 20.34 6.07 -7.55
C VAL A 345 19.32 6.83 -8.39
N GLU A 346 19.82 7.63 -9.32
CA GLU A 346 19.03 8.09 -10.47
C GLU A 346 19.33 7.23 -11.69
N SER A 347 18.30 6.92 -12.47
CA SER A 347 18.37 5.91 -13.51
C SER A 347 17.84 6.44 -14.85
N PHE A 348 18.55 6.11 -15.92
CA PHE A 348 18.23 6.46 -17.31
C PHE A 348 18.41 5.25 -18.20
N ILE A 349 17.56 5.05 -19.19
CA ILE A 349 17.64 3.93 -20.13
C ILE A 349 17.33 4.43 -21.53
N GLU A 350 17.86 3.76 -22.54
CA GLU A 350 17.47 4.04 -23.92
C GLU A 350 15.96 3.79 -24.12
N CYS A 351 15.30 4.78 -24.72
CA CYS A 351 13.90 4.67 -25.13
C CYS A 351 13.79 3.77 -26.38
N PRO A 352 12.70 3.01 -26.52
CA PRO A 352 12.43 2.31 -27.78
C PRO A 352 12.10 3.29 -28.92
N GLY A 353 12.49 2.93 -30.16
CA GLY A 353 11.84 3.42 -31.39
C GLY A 353 12.14 4.85 -31.86
N ALA A 354 13.04 5.60 -31.21
CA ALA A 354 13.47 6.91 -31.72
C ALA A 354 14.62 6.74 -32.75
N PRO A 355 14.66 7.55 -33.83
CA PRO A 355 15.88 7.69 -34.63
C PRO A 355 16.93 8.44 -33.81
N GLY A 356 18.03 7.76 -33.49
CA GLY A 356 19.02 8.23 -32.50
C GLY A 356 18.76 7.67 -31.10
N ILE A 357 19.69 7.91 -30.17
CA ILE A 357 19.63 7.34 -28.81
C ILE A 357 18.77 8.24 -27.93
N ALA A 358 17.45 8.22 -28.13
CA ALA A 358 16.56 8.91 -27.19
C ALA A 358 16.67 8.25 -25.81
N THR A 359 16.73 9.06 -24.76
CA THR A 359 16.89 8.59 -23.37
C THR A 359 15.61 8.80 -22.57
N CYS A 360 15.23 7.80 -21.78
CA CYS A 360 14.07 7.79 -20.91
C CYS A 360 14.52 7.73 -19.46
N ARG A 361 13.88 8.50 -18.59
CA ARG A 361 14.07 8.37 -17.13
C ARG A 361 13.46 7.05 -16.66
N VAL A 362 14.10 6.41 -15.69
CA VAL A 362 13.56 5.24 -14.99
C VAL A 362 13.30 5.63 -13.54
N GLU A 363 12.07 5.46 -13.08
CA GLU A 363 11.66 5.71 -11.70
C GLU A 363 11.12 4.41 -11.11
N ARG A 364 11.77 3.87 -10.08
CA ARG A 364 11.33 2.62 -9.39
C ARG A 364 11.09 1.46 -10.36
N GLY A 365 12.01 1.26 -11.31
CA GLY A 365 11.92 0.24 -12.34
C GLY A 365 10.89 0.51 -13.44
N VAL A 366 10.23 1.69 -13.45
CA VAL A 366 9.29 2.10 -14.50
C VAL A 366 9.95 3.11 -15.43
N VAL A 367 10.11 2.72 -16.69
CA VAL A 367 10.56 3.63 -17.76
C VAL A 367 9.45 4.65 -18.03
N GLN A 368 9.78 5.93 -17.92
CA GLN A 368 8.85 7.05 -18.13
C GLN A 368 8.63 7.27 -19.63
N LEU A 369 7.65 6.55 -20.18
CA LEU A 369 7.22 6.63 -21.57
C LEU A 369 6.13 7.70 -21.77
N PRO A 370 5.92 8.19 -23.01
CA PRO A 370 4.81 9.09 -23.31
C PRO A 370 3.46 8.56 -22.83
N ALA A 371 2.59 9.46 -22.37
CA ALA A 371 1.26 9.11 -21.90
C ALA A 371 0.47 8.37 -22.99
N GLN A 372 -0.33 7.38 -22.59
CA GLN A 372 -1.29 6.71 -23.46
C GLN A 372 -2.71 7.00 -22.98
N THR A 373 -3.66 6.96 -23.91
CA THR A 373 -5.07 7.16 -23.57
C THR A 373 -5.63 5.97 -22.80
N SER A 374 -6.71 6.18 -22.04
CA SER A 374 -7.41 5.11 -21.34
C SER A 374 -7.85 4.00 -22.30
N ALA A 375 -8.29 4.36 -23.51
CA ALA A 375 -8.69 3.41 -24.55
C ALA A 375 -7.53 2.51 -25.01
N GLN A 376 -6.36 3.09 -25.28
CA GLN A 376 -5.16 2.34 -25.69
C GLN A 376 -4.71 1.39 -24.58
N ALA A 377 -4.70 1.87 -23.33
CA ALA A 377 -4.31 1.05 -22.19
C ALA A 377 -5.31 -0.10 -21.93
N ALA A 378 -6.62 0.17 -22.06
CA ALA A 378 -7.67 -0.85 -21.94
C ALA A 378 -7.53 -1.94 -23.00
N LEU A 379 -7.30 -1.56 -24.26
CA LEU A 379 -7.12 -2.49 -25.36
C LEU A 379 -5.91 -3.42 -25.12
N ARG A 380 -4.78 -2.86 -24.70
CA ARG A 380 -3.57 -3.64 -24.36
C ARG A 380 -3.82 -4.60 -23.21
N ALA A 381 -4.51 -4.15 -22.16
CA ALA A 381 -4.87 -5.02 -21.03
C ALA A 381 -5.78 -6.17 -21.47
N GLY A 382 -6.72 -5.90 -22.38
CA GLY A 382 -7.53 -6.95 -23.02
C GLY A 382 -6.68 -7.96 -23.80
N HIS A 383 -5.75 -7.49 -24.63
CA HIS A 383 -4.85 -8.38 -25.39
C HIS A 383 -3.96 -9.23 -24.46
N TYR A 384 -3.52 -8.69 -23.33
CA TYR A 384 -2.84 -9.49 -22.31
C TYR A 384 -3.71 -10.67 -21.85
N LEU A 385 -4.97 -10.40 -21.51
CA LEU A 385 -5.92 -11.43 -21.06
C LEU A 385 -6.17 -12.50 -22.14
N LEU A 386 -6.20 -12.11 -23.42
CA LEU A 386 -6.29 -13.07 -24.54
C LEU A 386 -5.10 -14.01 -24.59
N THR A 387 -3.88 -13.46 -24.51
CA THR A 387 -2.62 -14.23 -24.54
C THR A 387 -2.50 -15.16 -23.34
N HIS A 388 -3.09 -14.78 -22.20
CA HIS A 388 -3.05 -15.55 -20.94
C HIS A 388 -4.29 -16.40 -20.72
N GLN A 389 -5.14 -16.58 -21.72
CA GLN A 389 -6.23 -17.54 -21.67
C GLN A 389 -5.77 -18.90 -22.20
N LYS A 390 -6.00 -19.95 -21.40
CA LYS A 390 -5.74 -21.34 -21.75
C LYS A 390 -6.80 -21.86 -22.73
N PRO A 391 -6.50 -22.91 -23.51
CA PRO A 391 -7.45 -23.47 -24.48
C PRO A 391 -8.79 -23.91 -23.88
N ASP A 392 -8.81 -24.33 -22.61
CA ASP A 392 -10.02 -24.75 -21.90
C ASP A 392 -10.90 -23.57 -21.43
N GLY A 393 -10.43 -22.33 -21.58
CA GLY A 393 -11.11 -21.11 -21.15
C GLY A 393 -10.65 -20.58 -19.79
N ALA A 394 -9.87 -21.35 -19.02
CA ALA A 394 -9.22 -20.84 -17.81
C ALA A 394 -8.16 -19.78 -18.15
N PHE A 395 -7.71 -19.03 -17.15
CA PHE A 395 -6.63 -18.06 -17.29
C PHE A 395 -5.36 -18.51 -16.57
N VAL A 396 -4.21 -18.06 -17.03
CA VAL A 396 -3.00 -18.01 -16.20
C VAL A 396 -3.31 -17.14 -14.99
N TYR A 397 -3.29 -17.75 -13.80
CA TYR A 397 -3.80 -17.09 -12.61
C TYR A 397 -2.82 -16.04 -12.07
N ILE A 398 -1.54 -16.42 -11.97
CA ILE A 398 -0.43 -15.54 -11.59
C ILE A 398 0.71 -15.77 -12.57
N TYR A 399 1.21 -14.68 -13.15
CA TYR A 399 2.38 -14.63 -14.01
C TYR A 399 3.45 -13.71 -13.41
N GLU A 400 4.70 -14.15 -13.41
CA GLU A 400 5.87 -13.42 -12.92
C GLU A 400 6.75 -13.01 -14.13
N PRO A 401 6.60 -11.77 -14.66
CA PRO A 401 7.21 -11.38 -15.92
C PRO A 401 8.75 -11.37 -15.91
N TRP A 402 9.38 -11.20 -14.74
CA TRP A 402 10.84 -11.17 -14.64
C TRP A 402 11.48 -12.56 -14.69
N SER A 403 10.73 -13.59 -14.28
CA SER A 403 11.20 -14.97 -14.26
C SER A 403 10.60 -15.83 -15.39
N ASP A 404 9.61 -15.30 -16.11
CA ASP A 404 8.77 -16.00 -17.09
C ASP A 404 8.15 -17.28 -16.48
N ARG A 405 7.49 -17.11 -15.33
CA ARG A 405 6.88 -18.23 -14.59
C ARG A 405 5.40 -18.01 -14.34
N GLU A 406 4.63 -19.06 -14.57
CA GLU A 406 3.30 -19.21 -13.98
C GLU A 406 3.45 -19.79 -12.58
N ARG A 407 2.85 -19.15 -11.56
CA ARG A 407 2.81 -19.75 -10.22
C ARG A 407 1.60 -20.67 -10.07
N PRO A 408 1.78 -21.94 -9.64
CA PRO A 408 0.67 -22.77 -9.22
C PRO A 408 0.09 -22.18 -7.93
N ALA A 409 -1.07 -21.56 -8.04
CA ALA A 409 -1.80 -20.96 -6.94
C ALA A 409 -3.23 -21.49 -6.91
N GLY A 410 -3.89 -21.37 -5.75
CA GLY A 410 -5.31 -21.68 -5.62
C GLY A 410 -6.11 -20.84 -6.61
N TYR A 411 -6.70 -21.50 -7.60
CA TYR A 411 -7.51 -20.84 -8.61
C TYR A 411 -8.77 -20.27 -7.96
N ASN A 412 -9.07 -18.99 -8.21
CA ASN A 412 -10.22 -18.33 -7.60
C ASN A 412 -11.32 -18.10 -8.65
N LEU A 413 -12.50 -18.68 -8.38
CA LEU A 413 -13.64 -18.65 -9.29
C LEU A 413 -14.23 -17.25 -9.47
N ALA A 414 -14.30 -16.44 -8.40
CA ALA A 414 -14.73 -15.04 -8.48
C ALA A 414 -13.83 -14.24 -9.44
N ARG A 415 -12.50 -14.38 -9.35
CA ARG A 415 -11.55 -13.69 -10.25
C ARG A 415 -11.67 -14.14 -11.70
N HIS A 416 -11.93 -15.43 -11.94
CA HIS A 416 -12.23 -15.92 -13.28
C HIS A 416 -13.48 -15.25 -13.85
N ALA A 417 -14.57 -15.24 -13.07
CA ALA A 417 -15.83 -14.63 -13.48
C ALA A 417 -15.68 -13.12 -13.73
N GLY A 418 -14.99 -12.40 -12.85
CA GLY A 418 -14.65 -10.99 -13.06
C GLY A 418 -13.88 -10.76 -14.37
N THR A 419 -12.94 -11.65 -14.71
CA THR A 419 -12.17 -11.56 -15.97
C THR A 419 -13.05 -11.79 -17.20
N ALA A 420 -13.98 -12.75 -17.13
CA ALA A 420 -14.96 -12.99 -18.19
C ALA A 420 -15.91 -11.79 -18.40
N TYR A 421 -16.34 -11.16 -17.29
CA TYR A 421 -17.10 -9.90 -17.29
C TYR A 421 -16.30 -8.77 -17.97
N THR A 422 -15.01 -8.61 -17.62
CA THR A 422 -14.18 -7.56 -18.21
C THR A 422 -13.96 -7.76 -19.72
N LEU A 423 -13.79 -9.00 -20.17
CA LEU A 423 -13.72 -9.30 -21.61
C LEU A 423 -15.02 -8.93 -22.34
N ALA A 424 -16.18 -9.13 -21.72
CA ALA A 424 -17.46 -8.76 -22.30
C ALA A 424 -17.63 -7.23 -22.45
N ILE A 425 -17.28 -6.44 -21.44
CA ILE A 425 -17.34 -4.96 -21.56
C ILE A 425 -16.29 -4.42 -22.53
N LEU A 426 -15.12 -5.07 -22.63
CA LEU A 426 -14.11 -4.72 -23.63
C LEU A 426 -14.60 -5.00 -25.04
N HIS A 427 -15.33 -6.10 -25.28
CA HIS A 427 -15.96 -6.37 -26.57
C HIS A 427 -16.94 -5.25 -26.97
N GLY A 428 -17.76 -4.78 -26.02
CA GLY A 428 -18.69 -3.68 -26.27
C GLY A 428 -18.00 -2.37 -26.67
N ALA A 429 -16.82 -2.09 -26.14
CA ALA A 429 -16.04 -0.89 -26.46
C ALA A 429 -15.14 -1.04 -27.69
N PHE A 430 -14.62 -2.25 -27.92
CA PHE A 430 -13.67 -2.58 -28.98
C PHE A 430 -14.12 -3.87 -29.69
N PRO A 431 -15.08 -3.78 -30.61
CA PRO A 431 -15.52 -4.92 -31.40
C PRO A 431 -14.38 -5.50 -32.24
N ASP A 432 -14.54 -6.75 -32.70
CA ASP A 432 -13.61 -7.49 -33.57
C ASP A 432 -12.20 -7.79 -33.01
N GLN A 433 -11.95 -7.48 -31.74
CA GLN A 433 -10.70 -7.82 -31.05
C GLN A 433 -10.63 -9.27 -30.54
N GLY A 434 -11.70 -10.05 -30.71
CA GLY A 434 -11.80 -11.44 -30.21
C GLY A 434 -12.13 -11.58 -28.72
N PHE A 435 -12.46 -10.47 -28.04
CA PHE A 435 -12.85 -10.46 -26.63
C PHE A 435 -14.17 -11.20 -26.37
N ASP A 436 -15.10 -11.19 -27.33
CA ASP A 436 -16.34 -11.98 -27.33
C ASP A 436 -16.05 -13.49 -27.20
N ARG A 437 -15.20 -14.03 -28.09
CA ARG A 437 -14.86 -15.46 -28.09
C ARG A 437 -14.11 -15.86 -26.83
N ALA A 438 -13.24 -15.00 -26.32
CA ALA A 438 -12.52 -15.25 -25.08
C ALA A 438 -13.45 -15.23 -23.86
N SER A 439 -14.37 -14.26 -23.80
CA SER A 439 -15.42 -14.21 -22.78
C SER A 439 -16.28 -15.47 -22.83
N ALA A 440 -16.73 -15.91 -24.02
CA ALA A 440 -17.51 -17.12 -24.21
C ALA A 440 -16.78 -18.40 -23.74
N ARG A 441 -15.48 -18.55 -24.04
CA ARG A 441 -14.69 -19.69 -23.54
C ARG A 441 -14.59 -19.72 -22.01
N ALA A 442 -14.35 -18.56 -21.39
CA ALA A 442 -14.30 -18.43 -19.94
C ALA A 442 -15.68 -18.78 -19.30
N LEU A 443 -16.77 -18.28 -19.89
CA LEU A 443 -18.12 -18.62 -19.46
C LEU A 443 -18.45 -20.10 -19.64
N GLY A 444 -18.03 -20.73 -20.74
CA GLY A 444 -18.15 -22.16 -20.94
C GLY A 444 -17.42 -22.97 -19.86
N TRP A 445 -16.22 -22.54 -19.47
CA TRP A 445 -15.46 -23.13 -18.38
C TRP A 445 -16.18 -23.01 -17.02
N LEU A 446 -16.81 -21.86 -16.74
CA LEU A 446 -17.63 -21.67 -15.53
C LEU A 446 -18.92 -22.51 -15.58
N ALA A 447 -19.61 -22.51 -16.72
CA ALA A 447 -20.87 -23.22 -16.91
C ALA A 447 -20.71 -24.72 -16.66
N ALA A 448 -19.60 -25.31 -17.09
CA ALA A 448 -19.27 -26.72 -16.84
C ALA A 448 -19.11 -27.09 -15.35
N ARG A 449 -18.98 -26.09 -14.46
CA ARG A 449 -18.80 -26.28 -13.00
C ARG A 449 -20.07 -25.97 -12.21
N LEU A 450 -21.11 -25.48 -12.86
CA LEU A 450 -22.39 -25.20 -12.23
C LEU A 450 -23.15 -26.51 -11.95
N ARG A 451 -23.84 -26.56 -10.81
CA ARG A 451 -24.56 -27.75 -10.35
C ARG A 451 -25.89 -27.35 -9.69
N PRO A 452 -26.98 -28.12 -9.88
CA PRO A 452 -28.29 -27.84 -9.28
C PRO A 452 -28.36 -28.33 -7.82
N VAL A 453 -27.45 -27.86 -6.97
CA VAL A 453 -27.27 -28.37 -5.59
C VAL A 453 -27.61 -27.36 -4.49
N CYS A 454 -28.04 -26.15 -4.85
CA CYS A 454 -28.40 -25.11 -3.88
C CYS A 454 -29.92 -25.04 -3.69
N GLY A 455 -30.48 -26.04 -2.99
CA GLY A 455 -31.94 -26.17 -2.85
C GLY A 455 -32.63 -26.43 -4.19
N GLY A 456 -32.00 -27.23 -5.06
CA GLY A 456 -32.47 -27.52 -6.41
C GLY A 456 -32.12 -26.45 -7.46
N ARG A 457 -31.59 -25.28 -7.05
CA ARG A 457 -31.13 -24.22 -7.96
C ARG A 457 -29.72 -24.46 -8.43
N THR A 458 -29.43 -24.01 -9.66
CA THR A 458 -28.08 -24.01 -10.22
C THR A 458 -27.20 -23.00 -9.50
N CYS A 459 -26.04 -23.45 -9.03
CA CYS A 459 -25.04 -22.63 -8.38
C CYS A 459 -23.62 -23.14 -8.67
N LEU A 460 -22.63 -22.35 -8.29
CA LEU A 460 -21.21 -22.65 -8.38
C LEU A 460 -20.69 -23.13 -7.00
N PRO A 461 -20.64 -24.45 -6.75
CA PRO A 461 -20.14 -25.00 -5.50
C PRO A 461 -18.61 -24.97 -5.43
N GLU A 462 -18.07 -24.72 -4.25
CA GLU A 462 -16.65 -24.83 -3.92
C GLU A 462 -16.49 -25.56 -2.57
N GLY A 463 -16.15 -26.85 -2.64
CA GLY A 463 -16.22 -27.72 -1.46
C GLY A 463 -17.67 -27.90 -1.00
N GLY A 464 -17.93 -27.73 0.30
CA GLY A 464 -19.27 -27.84 0.90
C GLY A 464 -20.12 -26.57 0.85
N LEU A 465 -19.69 -25.52 0.15
CA LEU A 465 -20.33 -24.20 0.16
C LEU A 465 -20.45 -23.64 -1.26
N ALA A 466 -21.57 -23.00 -1.58
CA ALA A 466 -21.68 -22.11 -2.73
C ALA A 466 -21.58 -20.65 -2.26
N LYS A 467 -20.40 -20.04 -2.41
CA LYS A 467 -20.11 -18.69 -1.92
C LYS A 467 -20.89 -17.62 -2.70
N THR A 468 -21.39 -16.61 -2.00
CA THR A 468 -22.18 -15.53 -2.60
C THR A 468 -21.40 -14.76 -3.66
N GLY A 469 -20.17 -14.32 -3.36
CA GLY A 469 -19.37 -13.55 -4.33
C GLY A 469 -19.04 -14.33 -5.60
N ASN A 470 -18.69 -15.62 -5.48
CA ASN A 470 -18.45 -16.48 -6.64
C ASN A 470 -19.68 -16.58 -7.56
N ASN A 471 -20.87 -16.73 -6.99
CA ASN A 471 -22.12 -16.86 -7.74
C ASN A 471 -22.59 -15.49 -8.29
N ALA A 472 -22.37 -14.40 -7.55
CA ALA A 472 -22.66 -13.04 -7.97
C ALA A 472 -21.84 -12.63 -9.18
N LEU A 473 -20.53 -12.81 -9.14
CA LEU A 473 -19.67 -12.49 -10.28
C LEU A 473 -19.90 -13.42 -11.47
N ALA A 474 -20.23 -14.70 -11.23
CA ALA A 474 -20.64 -15.60 -12.31
C ALA A 474 -21.90 -15.09 -13.00
N LEU A 475 -22.94 -14.72 -12.25
CA LEU A 475 -24.15 -14.11 -12.79
C LEU A 475 -23.82 -12.85 -13.60
N LEU A 476 -23.07 -11.92 -13.01
CA LEU A 476 -22.66 -10.67 -13.66
C LEU A 476 -21.97 -10.96 -15.00
N ALA A 477 -21.02 -11.90 -15.03
CA ALA A 477 -20.31 -12.26 -16.25
C ALA A 477 -21.23 -12.79 -17.35
N PHE A 478 -22.18 -13.69 -17.01
CA PHE A 478 -23.15 -14.21 -17.99
C PHE A 478 -24.05 -13.10 -18.55
N VAL A 479 -24.62 -12.26 -17.69
CA VAL A 479 -25.56 -11.22 -18.16
C VAL A 479 -24.86 -10.09 -18.90
N THR A 480 -23.63 -9.72 -18.51
CA THR A 480 -22.84 -8.73 -19.24
C THR A 480 -22.41 -9.26 -20.60
N HIS A 481 -22.04 -10.54 -20.71
CA HIS A 481 -21.76 -11.16 -22.00
C HIS A 481 -22.98 -11.12 -22.92
N GLN A 482 -24.14 -11.57 -22.43
CA GLN A 482 -25.39 -11.51 -23.19
C GLN A 482 -25.72 -10.07 -23.61
N ALA A 483 -25.51 -9.08 -22.73
CA ALA A 483 -25.77 -7.67 -23.05
C ALA A 483 -24.93 -7.14 -24.23
N HIS A 484 -23.66 -7.54 -24.32
CA HIS A 484 -22.74 -7.03 -25.35
C HIS A 484 -22.67 -7.87 -26.62
N THR A 485 -23.04 -9.15 -26.56
CA THR A 485 -22.97 -10.08 -27.71
C THR A 485 -24.34 -10.49 -28.26
N GLN A 486 -25.42 -10.26 -27.49
CA GLN A 486 -26.76 -10.81 -27.74
C GLN A 486 -26.82 -12.36 -27.73
N ASP A 487 -25.78 -13.03 -27.25
CA ASP A 487 -25.76 -14.49 -27.08
C ASP A 487 -26.60 -14.89 -25.85
N THR A 488 -27.63 -15.70 -26.08
CA THR A 488 -28.60 -16.13 -25.07
C THR A 488 -28.39 -17.56 -24.59
N GLN A 489 -27.31 -18.25 -25.01
CA GLN A 489 -27.10 -19.67 -24.71
C GLN A 489 -27.10 -20.00 -23.20
N TRP A 490 -26.69 -19.04 -22.35
CA TRP A 490 -26.66 -19.17 -20.90
C TRP A 490 -27.79 -18.43 -20.17
N GLN A 491 -28.81 -17.95 -20.88
CA GLN A 491 -29.89 -17.16 -20.28
C GLN A 491 -30.58 -17.92 -19.13
N HIS A 492 -30.88 -19.20 -19.32
CA HIS A 492 -31.48 -20.03 -18.26
C HIS A 492 -30.55 -20.20 -17.05
N VAL A 493 -29.24 -20.33 -17.29
CA VAL A 493 -28.23 -20.40 -16.22
C VAL A 493 -28.20 -19.10 -15.42
N ALA A 494 -28.19 -17.95 -16.09
CA ALA A 494 -28.24 -16.64 -15.45
C ALA A 494 -29.50 -16.45 -14.60
N GLN A 495 -30.68 -16.88 -15.10
CA GLN A 495 -31.93 -16.85 -14.33
C GLN A 495 -31.84 -17.69 -13.05
N GLN A 496 -31.27 -18.90 -13.12
CA GLN A 496 -31.11 -19.77 -11.95
C GLN A 496 -30.13 -19.19 -10.92
N LEU A 497 -29.04 -18.59 -11.38
CA LEU A 497 -28.08 -17.92 -10.49
C LEU A 497 -28.70 -16.69 -9.80
N ALA A 498 -29.48 -15.88 -10.51
CA ALA A 498 -30.19 -14.74 -9.93
C ALA A 498 -31.17 -15.19 -8.84
N GLN A 499 -31.95 -16.24 -9.10
CA GLN A 499 -32.85 -16.84 -8.10
C GLN A 499 -32.10 -17.42 -6.90
N MET A 500 -30.91 -18.01 -7.12
CA MET A 500 -30.07 -18.50 -6.03
C MET A 500 -29.58 -17.36 -5.15
N LEU A 501 -29.11 -16.24 -5.73
CA LEU A 501 -28.70 -15.06 -4.95
C LEU A 501 -29.87 -14.47 -4.16
N GLY A 502 -31.05 -14.34 -4.76
CA GLY A 502 -32.26 -13.90 -4.05
C GLY A 502 -32.58 -14.77 -2.84
N SER A 503 -32.32 -16.08 -2.91
CA SER A 503 -32.53 -17.01 -1.78
C SER A 503 -31.57 -16.82 -0.61
N LEU A 504 -30.48 -16.07 -0.79
CA LEU A 504 -29.51 -15.74 0.25
C LEU A 504 -29.83 -14.43 0.98
N MET A 505 -30.78 -13.64 0.45
CA MET A 505 -31.12 -12.33 0.98
C MET A 505 -31.82 -12.45 2.35
N ARG A 506 -31.30 -11.72 3.32
CA ARG A 506 -31.84 -11.57 4.67
C ARG A 506 -32.91 -10.49 4.70
N GLU A 507 -33.67 -10.43 5.79
CA GLU A 507 -34.74 -9.43 5.97
C GLU A 507 -34.24 -8.00 5.79
N ASN A 508 -33.06 -7.69 6.33
CA ASN A 508 -32.45 -6.36 6.29
C ASN A 508 -31.82 -5.98 4.94
N GLY A 509 -31.82 -6.87 3.93
CA GLY A 509 -31.22 -6.65 2.61
C GLY A 509 -29.75 -7.11 2.47
N ASP A 510 -29.10 -7.53 3.55
CA ASP A 510 -27.78 -8.19 3.45
C ASP A 510 -27.92 -9.62 2.89
N LEU A 511 -26.84 -10.21 2.38
CA LEU A 511 -26.83 -11.59 1.93
C LEU A 511 -26.08 -12.49 2.92
N ALA A 512 -26.55 -13.74 3.05
CA ALA A 512 -25.72 -14.77 3.67
C ALA A 512 -24.39 -14.92 2.90
N PRO A 513 -23.25 -15.19 3.57
CA PRO A 513 -21.96 -15.43 2.92
C PRO A 513 -21.93 -16.55 1.87
N GLY A 514 -22.88 -17.48 1.94
CA GLY A 514 -23.05 -18.52 0.94
C GLY A 514 -24.16 -19.50 1.31
N PHE A 515 -24.38 -20.48 0.44
CA PHE A 515 -25.31 -21.59 0.64
C PHE A 515 -24.56 -22.83 1.10
N ASP A 516 -24.93 -23.40 2.24
CA ASP A 516 -24.34 -24.62 2.79
C ASP A 516 -24.96 -25.85 2.11
N LEU A 517 -24.13 -26.68 1.48
CA LEU A 517 -24.61 -27.84 0.74
C LEU A 517 -24.96 -29.02 1.64
N ALA A 518 -24.42 -29.06 2.87
CA ALA A 518 -24.70 -30.13 3.82
C ALA A 518 -26.03 -29.89 4.55
N THR A 519 -26.29 -28.65 4.96
CA THR A 519 -27.56 -28.29 5.61
C THR A 519 -28.65 -27.88 4.62
N ASN A 520 -28.29 -27.71 3.34
CA ASN A 520 -29.17 -27.27 2.27
C ASN A 520 -29.89 -25.94 2.59
N ALA A 521 -29.16 -24.98 3.17
CA ALA A 521 -29.68 -23.70 3.63
C ALA A 521 -28.64 -22.57 3.51
N PRO A 522 -29.06 -21.29 3.48
CA PRO A 522 -28.12 -20.17 3.59
C PRO A 522 -27.31 -20.24 4.89
N ASN A 523 -25.98 -20.18 4.78
CA ASN A 523 -25.10 -20.21 5.95
C ASN A 523 -24.94 -18.81 6.54
N VAL A 524 -25.65 -18.52 7.63
CA VAL A 524 -25.58 -17.22 8.32
C VAL A 524 -24.54 -17.16 9.43
N THR A 525 -23.90 -18.28 9.74
CA THR A 525 -22.92 -18.38 10.85
C THR A 525 -21.50 -18.01 10.42
N LEU A 526 -21.23 -18.07 9.11
CA LEU A 526 -19.95 -17.66 8.56
C LEU A 526 -19.77 -16.13 8.67
N PRO A 527 -18.52 -15.66 8.84
CA PRO A 527 -18.22 -14.23 8.72
C PRO A 527 -18.65 -13.69 7.34
N PRO A 528 -19.10 -12.42 7.27
CA PRO A 528 -19.34 -11.74 6.00
C PRO A 528 -18.13 -11.85 5.07
N GLN A 529 -18.39 -12.17 3.81
CA GLN A 529 -17.35 -12.13 2.77
C GLN A 529 -17.22 -10.72 2.25
N MET A 530 -15.99 -10.23 2.15
CA MET A 530 -15.70 -8.93 1.54
C MET A 530 -16.23 -8.93 0.10
N PHE A 531 -16.91 -7.84 -0.29
CA PHE A 531 -17.48 -7.59 -1.63
C PHE A 531 -18.71 -8.40 -2.04
N ALA A 532 -19.02 -9.52 -1.37
CA ALA A 532 -20.01 -10.46 -1.89
C ALA A 532 -21.42 -9.87 -2.01
N THR A 533 -21.87 -9.08 -1.03
CA THR A 533 -23.19 -8.43 -1.02
C THR A 533 -23.23 -7.31 -2.09
N GLU A 534 -22.13 -6.58 -2.24
CA GLU A 534 -21.97 -5.49 -3.21
C GLU A 534 -21.91 -6.01 -4.65
N GLU A 535 -21.20 -7.10 -4.89
CA GLU A 535 -21.14 -7.82 -6.18
C GLU A 535 -22.53 -8.35 -6.56
N ALA A 536 -23.28 -8.89 -5.60
CA ALA A 536 -24.63 -9.39 -5.83
C ALA A 536 -25.60 -8.27 -6.21
N ALA A 537 -25.51 -7.09 -5.56
CA ALA A 537 -26.30 -5.93 -5.95
C ALA A 537 -26.06 -5.57 -7.43
N PHE A 538 -24.79 -5.47 -7.85
CA PHE A 538 -24.46 -5.14 -9.23
C PHE A 538 -24.95 -6.20 -10.22
N ALA A 539 -24.72 -7.47 -9.91
CA ALA A 539 -25.16 -8.59 -10.73
C ALA A 539 -26.68 -8.61 -10.92
N LEU A 540 -27.45 -8.34 -9.86
CA LEU A 540 -28.92 -8.32 -9.91
C LEU A 540 -29.48 -7.11 -10.65
N VAL A 541 -28.84 -5.93 -10.58
CA VAL A 541 -29.21 -4.77 -11.42
C VAL A 541 -29.04 -5.12 -12.90
N GLU A 542 -27.90 -5.67 -13.28
CA GLU A 542 -27.64 -6.06 -14.67
C GLU A 542 -28.56 -7.20 -15.12
N ALA A 543 -28.80 -8.20 -14.26
CA ALA A 543 -29.69 -9.30 -14.55
C ALA A 543 -31.13 -8.83 -14.76
N ALA A 544 -31.64 -7.90 -13.95
CA ALA A 544 -32.98 -7.35 -14.12
C ALA A 544 -33.16 -6.69 -15.50
N ARG A 545 -32.12 -5.96 -15.95
CA ARG A 545 -32.10 -5.29 -17.25
C ARG A 545 -32.02 -6.27 -18.42
N VAL A 546 -31.09 -7.24 -18.36
CA VAL A 546 -30.79 -8.16 -19.47
C VAL A 546 -31.83 -9.26 -19.60
N LEU A 547 -32.32 -9.79 -18.47
CA LEU A 547 -33.27 -10.91 -18.43
C LEU A 547 -34.73 -10.43 -18.41
N SER A 548 -34.97 -9.12 -18.47
CA SER A 548 -36.31 -8.51 -18.36
C SER A 548 -37.09 -8.97 -17.10
N ALA A 549 -36.39 -9.04 -15.97
CA ALA A 549 -36.89 -9.63 -14.72
C ALA A 549 -36.96 -8.57 -13.60
N PRO A 550 -38.08 -7.83 -13.46
CA PRO A 550 -38.19 -6.70 -12.53
C PRO A 550 -38.10 -7.09 -11.05
N ALA A 551 -38.34 -8.36 -10.70
CA ALA A 551 -38.17 -8.85 -9.34
C ALA A 551 -36.71 -8.69 -8.86
N HIS A 552 -35.73 -8.96 -9.73
CA HIS A 552 -34.31 -8.81 -9.39
C HIS A 552 -33.90 -7.35 -9.17
N LEU A 553 -34.60 -6.40 -9.80
CA LEU A 553 -34.37 -4.98 -9.54
C LEU A 553 -34.78 -4.62 -8.11
N ALA A 554 -35.94 -5.09 -7.64
CA ALA A 554 -36.40 -4.84 -6.27
C ALA A 554 -35.47 -5.50 -5.24
N GLU A 555 -34.93 -6.68 -5.53
CA GLU A 555 -33.90 -7.33 -4.71
C GLU A 555 -32.62 -6.46 -4.64
N ALA A 556 -32.12 -6.00 -5.79
CA ALA A 556 -30.95 -5.12 -5.84
C ALA A 556 -31.16 -3.81 -5.07
N GLU A 557 -32.35 -3.19 -5.17
CA GLU A 557 -32.70 -1.97 -4.43
C GLU A 557 -32.69 -2.18 -2.91
N ARG A 558 -33.17 -3.35 -2.42
CA ARG A 558 -33.09 -3.70 -1.00
C ARG A 558 -31.64 -3.86 -0.54
N ILE A 559 -30.80 -4.50 -1.35
CA ILE A 559 -29.38 -4.68 -1.04
C ILE A 559 -28.68 -3.32 -1.01
N LEU A 560 -28.94 -2.44 -1.98
CA LEU A 560 -28.39 -1.08 -1.99
C LEU A 560 -28.85 -0.28 -0.76
N GLY A 561 -30.12 -0.39 -0.37
CA GLY A 561 -30.63 0.18 0.87
C GLY A 561 -29.85 -0.25 2.10
N PHE A 562 -29.47 -1.53 2.19
CA PHE A 562 -28.59 -2.05 3.24
C PHE A 562 -27.16 -1.48 3.16
N LEU A 563 -26.55 -1.53 1.97
CA LEU A 563 -25.15 -1.18 1.72
C LEU A 563 -24.85 0.29 1.96
N THR A 564 -25.78 1.19 1.63
CA THR A 564 -25.60 2.64 1.79
C THR A 564 -26.13 3.17 3.13
N GLY A 565 -26.66 2.30 3.99
CA GLY A 565 -27.31 2.69 5.25
C GLY A 565 -26.92 1.78 6.41
N PRO A 566 -27.72 0.75 6.74
CA PRO A 566 -27.47 -0.16 7.85
C PRO A 566 -26.05 -0.71 7.97
N LYS A 567 -25.36 -1.02 6.85
CA LYS A 567 -23.96 -1.47 6.85
C LYS A 567 -23.03 -0.50 7.61
N TYR A 568 -23.32 0.80 7.54
CA TYR A 568 -22.56 1.89 8.13
C TYR A 568 -23.19 2.47 9.40
N ALA A 569 -24.27 1.85 9.91
CA ALA A 569 -25.00 2.30 11.09
C ALA A 569 -24.29 1.99 12.42
N HIS A 570 -22.98 2.26 12.49
CA HIS A 570 -22.16 2.15 13.69
C HIS A 570 -21.27 3.40 13.82
N PHE A 571 -20.71 3.64 15.02
CA PHE A 571 -19.96 4.87 15.30
C PHE A 571 -18.84 5.18 14.29
N LEU A 572 -18.01 4.18 13.97
CA LEU A 572 -16.91 4.34 13.01
C LEU A 572 -17.37 4.53 11.55
N GLY A 573 -18.58 4.06 11.20
CA GLY A 573 -19.12 4.15 9.84
C GLY A 573 -19.45 5.60 9.43
N ARG A 574 -19.48 6.51 10.40
CA ARG A 574 -19.62 7.96 10.17
C ARG A 574 -18.34 8.64 9.68
N PHE A 575 -17.19 7.98 9.87
CA PHE A 575 -15.87 8.57 9.60
C PHE A 575 -15.05 7.76 8.59
N THR A 576 -15.49 6.54 8.27
CA THR A 576 -14.74 5.59 7.45
C THR A 576 -15.66 4.87 6.50
N TYR A 577 -15.13 4.57 5.32
CA TYR A 577 -15.74 3.68 4.35
C TYR A 577 -14.95 2.38 4.28
N GLY A 578 -15.65 1.27 4.07
CA GLY A 578 -15.07 0.06 3.52
C GLY A 578 -14.68 0.25 2.06
N VAL A 579 -14.15 -0.80 1.44
CA VAL A 579 -13.93 -0.81 -0.01
C VAL A 579 -15.27 -1.14 -0.67
N ASP A 580 -15.95 -0.11 -1.19
CA ASP A 580 -17.33 -0.18 -1.71
C ASP A 580 -17.39 0.06 -3.23
N SER A 581 -16.40 -0.44 -3.97
CA SER A 581 -16.30 -0.24 -5.41
C SER A 581 -17.52 -0.77 -6.18
N TRP A 582 -17.98 -1.97 -5.81
CA TRP A 582 -19.11 -2.63 -6.44
C TRP A 582 -20.45 -1.95 -6.15
N THR A 583 -20.62 -1.39 -4.94
CA THR A 583 -21.83 -0.62 -4.57
C THR A 583 -22.04 0.54 -5.54
N CYS A 584 -21.00 1.31 -5.83
CA CYS A 584 -21.12 2.46 -6.73
C CYS A 584 -21.25 2.07 -8.21
N MET A 585 -20.70 0.93 -8.62
CA MET A 585 -20.99 0.35 -9.94
C MET A 585 -22.46 -0.08 -10.06
N ALA A 586 -23.02 -0.71 -9.02
CA ALA A 586 -24.43 -1.08 -8.99
C ALA A 586 -25.34 0.16 -9.06
N VAL A 587 -25.05 1.21 -8.30
CA VAL A 587 -25.80 2.48 -8.36
C VAL A 587 -25.75 3.10 -9.75
N ALA A 588 -24.58 3.12 -10.39
CA ALA A 588 -24.42 3.66 -11.73
C ALA A 588 -25.10 2.83 -12.83
N ALA A 589 -25.34 1.54 -12.58
CA ALA A 589 -26.04 0.65 -13.51
C ALA A 589 -27.57 0.73 -13.41
N LEU A 590 -28.11 1.37 -12.36
CA LEU A 590 -29.55 1.56 -12.21
C LEU A 590 -30.12 2.49 -13.30
N PRO A 591 -31.38 2.26 -13.73
CA PRO A 591 -32.10 3.25 -14.52
C PRO A 591 -32.14 4.60 -13.78
N PRO A 592 -32.02 5.76 -14.47
CA PRO A 592 -31.91 7.04 -13.81
C PRO A 592 -32.99 7.32 -12.76
N PRO A 593 -34.30 7.06 -12.96
CA PRO A 593 -35.32 7.31 -11.93
C PRO A 593 -35.19 6.44 -10.67
N ARG A 594 -34.45 5.33 -10.75
CA ARG A 594 -34.27 4.32 -9.70
C ARG A 594 -32.98 4.51 -8.90
N ALA A 595 -32.02 5.27 -9.43
CA ALA A 595 -30.82 5.66 -8.71
C ALA A 595 -31.16 6.74 -7.66
N HIS A 596 -31.63 6.34 -6.48
CA HIS A 596 -32.03 7.28 -5.43
C HIS A 596 -30.89 8.23 -5.04
N ASP A 597 -31.22 9.51 -4.77
CA ASP A 597 -30.21 10.53 -4.45
C ASP A 597 -29.35 10.15 -3.24
N ALA A 598 -29.94 9.50 -2.23
CA ALA A 598 -29.20 9.02 -1.07
C ALA A 598 -28.07 8.03 -1.42
N TRP A 599 -28.24 7.21 -2.47
CA TRP A 599 -27.21 6.27 -2.93
C TRP A 599 -26.13 6.97 -3.75
N VAL A 600 -26.53 7.95 -4.57
CA VAL A 600 -25.58 8.82 -5.28
C VAL A 600 -24.75 9.62 -4.27
N ASP A 601 -25.36 10.13 -3.21
CA ASP A 601 -24.70 10.86 -2.13
C ASP A 601 -23.70 9.99 -1.38
N PHE A 602 -24.08 8.74 -1.09
CA PHE A 602 -23.15 7.74 -0.54
C PHE A 602 -21.92 7.58 -1.44
N CYS A 603 -22.11 7.44 -2.76
CA CYS A 603 -21.01 7.28 -3.70
C CYS A 603 -20.13 8.52 -3.86
N LEU A 604 -20.73 9.72 -3.80
CA LEU A 604 -19.98 10.99 -3.77
C LEU A 604 -19.18 11.13 -2.47
N GLY A 605 -19.76 10.74 -1.33
CA GLY A 605 -19.07 10.72 -0.04
C GLY A 605 -17.91 9.72 0.00
N TYR A 606 -18.11 8.54 -0.59
CA TYR A 606 -17.06 7.55 -0.78
C TYR A 606 -15.93 8.08 -1.67
N ALA A 607 -16.27 8.76 -2.76
CA ALA A 607 -15.29 9.38 -3.65
C ALA A 607 -14.46 10.47 -2.95
N ASP A 608 -15.10 11.34 -2.17
CA ASP A 608 -14.41 12.35 -1.36
C ASP A 608 -13.46 11.71 -0.34
N PHE A 609 -13.91 10.65 0.35
CA PHE A 609 -13.05 9.88 1.25
C PHE A 609 -11.82 9.32 0.54
N LEU A 610 -12.00 8.68 -0.62
CA LEU A 610 -10.88 8.19 -1.43
C LEU A 610 -9.99 9.33 -1.94
N GLY A 611 -10.54 10.52 -2.18
CA GLY A 611 -9.78 11.70 -2.61
C GLY A 611 -8.70 12.10 -1.61
N ARG A 612 -8.98 11.91 -0.31
CA ARG A 612 -8.03 12.15 0.78
C ARG A 612 -6.92 11.10 0.87
N LEU A 613 -7.13 9.93 0.27
CA LEU A 613 -6.16 8.84 0.22
C LEU A 613 -5.36 8.82 -1.11
N GLN A 614 -5.80 9.59 -2.11
CA GLN A 614 -5.10 9.64 -3.39
C GLN A 614 -3.81 10.44 -3.26
N LEU A 615 -2.71 9.81 -3.65
CA LEU A 615 -1.38 10.42 -3.66
C LEU A 615 -1.31 11.48 -4.75
N GLN A 616 -1.01 12.70 -4.31
CA GLN A 616 -0.97 13.89 -5.15
C GLN A 616 0.32 13.93 -5.99
N PRO A 617 0.39 14.78 -7.03
CA PRO A 617 1.65 15.13 -7.66
C PRO A 617 2.59 15.73 -6.60
N ASP A 618 3.71 15.06 -6.37
CA ASP A 618 4.79 15.49 -5.48
C ASP A 618 6.05 15.57 -6.33
N GLU A 619 6.80 16.68 -6.23
CA GLU A 619 8.06 16.87 -6.95
C GLU A 619 9.07 15.78 -6.57
N ASP A 620 9.03 15.32 -5.33
CA ASP A 620 9.96 14.30 -4.84
C ASP A 620 9.61 12.91 -5.39
N LYS A 621 8.33 12.58 -5.63
CA LYS A 621 7.86 11.19 -5.85
C LYS A 621 6.74 11.05 -6.90
N PRO A 622 6.99 11.42 -8.16
CA PRO A 622 5.97 11.39 -9.22
C PRO A 622 5.45 9.98 -9.55
N ALA A 623 6.23 8.92 -9.27
CA ALA A 623 5.87 7.54 -9.58
C ALA A 623 4.59 7.05 -8.90
N PHE A 624 4.19 7.64 -7.77
CA PHE A 624 2.99 7.22 -7.03
C PHE A 624 1.78 8.11 -7.28
N THR A 625 1.92 9.18 -8.06
CA THR A 625 0.82 10.09 -8.36
C THR A 625 -0.35 9.35 -9.00
N GLY A 626 -1.53 9.54 -8.42
CA GLY A 626 -2.78 8.90 -8.84
C GLY A 626 -3.08 7.55 -8.17
N HIS A 627 -2.12 6.93 -7.49
CA HIS A 627 -2.37 5.78 -6.63
C HIS A 627 -3.00 6.18 -5.29
N TYR A 628 -3.35 5.19 -4.47
CA TYR A 628 -4.00 5.39 -3.18
C TYR A 628 -3.20 4.70 -2.07
N GLY A 629 -3.07 5.37 -0.93
CA GLY A 629 -2.38 4.85 0.24
C GLY A 629 -2.55 5.75 1.46
N PHE A 630 -2.37 5.19 2.65
CA PHE A 630 -2.42 5.96 3.91
C PHE A 630 -1.14 6.75 4.17
N SER A 631 -0.04 6.24 3.66
CA SER A 631 1.25 6.88 3.62
C SER A 631 1.99 6.30 2.44
N HIS A 632 3.05 6.99 2.04
CA HIS A 632 3.85 6.47 0.96
C HIS A 632 4.73 5.27 1.41
N VAL A 633 4.93 5.04 2.74
CA VAL A 633 5.71 3.91 3.32
C VAL A 633 5.26 2.55 2.83
N LEU A 634 3.96 2.40 2.64
CA LEU A 634 3.40 1.24 1.97
C LEU A 634 3.43 1.56 0.47
N VAL A 635 4.22 0.81 -0.31
CA VAL A 635 4.20 0.96 -1.76
C VAL A 635 2.76 0.77 -2.23
N PRO A 636 2.17 1.76 -2.91
CA PRO A 636 0.80 1.66 -3.38
C PRO A 636 0.63 0.50 -4.35
N GLN A 637 -0.46 -0.23 -4.21
CA GLN A 637 -0.76 -1.37 -5.07
C GLN A 637 -1.67 -0.91 -6.22
N ALA A 638 -1.27 -1.24 -7.46
CA ALA A 638 -2.09 -1.03 -8.65
C ALA A 638 -3.49 -1.65 -8.56
N PRO A 639 -3.72 -2.87 -8.02
CA PRO A 639 -5.08 -3.41 -7.89
C PRO A 639 -6.00 -2.57 -7.01
N ALA A 640 -5.47 -1.92 -5.96
CA ALA A 640 -6.27 -1.00 -5.15
C ALA A 640 -6.66 0.25 -5.96
N ALA A 641 -5.69 0.83 -6.69
CA ALA A 641 -5.96 1.96 -7.58
C ALA A 641 -6.97 1.60 -8.68
N ALA A 642 -6.89 0.39 -9.23
CA ALA A 642 -7.79 -0.12 -10.25
C ALA A 642 -9.22 -0.28 -9.71
N GLY A 643 -9.40 -0.97 -8.58
CA GLY A 643 -10.71 -1.15 -7.96
C GLY A 643 -11.35 0.17 -7.52
N PHE A 644 -10.56 1.13 -7.03
CA PHE A 644 -11.06 2.47 -6.74
C PHE A 644 -11.41 3.25 -8.01
N ALA A 645 -10.61 3.14 -9.09
CA ALA A 645 -10.91 3.80 -10.35
C ALA A 645 -12.19 3.26 -11.01
N GLU A 646 -12.51 1.98 -10.89
CA GLU A 646 -13.81 1.43 -11.32
C GLU A 646 -14.97 2.11 -10.59
N ALA A 647 -14.85 2.25 -9.26
CA ALA A 647 -15.86 2.92 -8.44
C ALA A 647 -16.01 4.40 -8.85
N LEU A 648 -14.89 5.11 -8.98
CA LEU A 648 -14.87 6.54 -9.23
C LEU A 648 -15.33 6.87 -10.65
N THR A 649 -15.00 6.06 -11.65
CA THR A 649 -15.55 6.21 -13.01
C THR A 649 -17.06 5.98 -13.02
N ALA A 650 -17.56 4.98 -12.30
CA ALA A 650 -19.00 4.75 -12.14
C ALA A 650 -19.70 5.92 -11.42
N THR A 651 -19.14 6.39 -10.30
CA THR A 651 -19.63 7.57 -9.57
C THR A 651 -19.64 8.81 -10.45
N LEU A 652 -18.58 9.06 -11.23
CA LEU A 652 -18.51 10.19 -12.13
C LEU A 652 -19.57 10.10 -13.23
N ALA A 653 -19.82 8.90 -13.77
CA ALA A 653 -20.86 8.69 -14.78
C ALA A 653 -22.25 9.07 -14.26
N VAL A 654 -22.65 8.54 -13.10
CA VAL A 654 -23.97 8.85 -12.51
C VAL A 654 -24.05 10.31 -12.04
N ALA A 655 -22.97 10.87 -11.51
CA ALA A 655 -22.93 12.27 -11.09
C ALA A 655 -23.05 13.23 -12.28
N ARG A 656 -22.45 12.92 -13.44
CA ARG A 656 -22.61 13.71 -14.67
C ARG A 656 -24.05 13.67 -15.17
N GLN A 657 -24.70 12.50 -15.19
CA GLN A 657 -26.11 12.37 -15.57
C GLN A 657 -27.04 13.20 -14.66
N ARG A 658 -26.65 13.41 -13.40
CA ARG A 658 -27.39 14.21 -12.43
C ARG A 658 -26.99 15.69 -12.40
N ASN A 659 -26.02 16.14 -13.19
CA ASN A 659 -25.42 17.47 -13.11
C ASN A 659 -24.84 17.80 -11.72
N ARG A 660 -24.27 16.79 -11.05
CA ARG A 660 -23.71 16.87 -9.69
C ARG A 660 -22.22 16.49 -9.62
N ALA A 661 -21.56 16.28 -10.76
CA ALA A 661 -20.17 15.85 -10.82
C ALA A 661 -19.20 16.96 -10.35
N PRO A 662 -18.48 16.77 -9.23
CA PRO A 662 -17.47 17.74 -8.79
C PRO A 662 -16.24 17.70 -9.70
N VAL A 663 -15.61 18.85 -9.97
CA VAL A 663 -14.34 18.93 -10.72
C VAL A 663 -13.22 18.10 -10.06
N ALA A 664 -13.23 18.05 -8.72
CA ALA A 664 -12.29 17.25 -7.94
C ALA A 664 -12.40 15.75 -8.26
N LEU A 665 -13.63 15.22 -8.44
CA LEU A 665 -13.86 13.82 -8.81
C LEU A 665 -13.30 13.52 -10.21
N GLU A 666 -13.54 14.38 -11.19
CA GLU A 666 -12.99 14.16 -12.54
C GLU A 666 -11.46 14.18 -12.53
N THR A 667 -10.85 15.10 -11.79
CA THR A 667 -9.39 15.18 -11.63
C THR A 667 -8.84 13.92 -10.96
N GLN A 668 -9.53 13.44 -9.92
CA GLN A 668 -9.17 12.22 -9.20
C GLN A 668 -9.22 10.99 -10.14
N VAL A 669 -10.29 10.87 -10.94
CA VAL A 669 -10.43 9.80 -11.94
C VAL A 669 -9.30 9.85 -12.97
N LYS A 670 -9.05 11.01 -13.59
CA LYS A 670 -7.98 11.18 -14.59
C LYS A 670 -6.62 10.74 -14.06
N ARG A 671 -6.29 11.10 -12.82
CA ARG A 671 -5.03 10.71 -12.17
C ARG A 671 -4.93 9.21 -11.91
N ALA A 672 -6.01 8.58 -11.44
CA ALA A 672 -6.04 7.15 -11.21
C ALA A 672 -5.89 6.36 -12.52
N LEU A 673 -6.58 6.77 -13.59
CA LEU A 673 -6.45 6.16 -14.92
C LEU A 673 -5.05 6.34 -15.51
N ALA A 674 -4.48 7.55 -15.38
CA ALA A 674 -3.11 7.82 -15.81
C ALA A 674 -2.08 6.97 -15.05
N ALA A 675 -2.30 6.73 -13.76
CA ALA A 675 -1.44 5.87 -12.94
C ALA A 675 -1.46 4.41 -13.45
N LEU A 676 -2.66 3.85 -13.68
CA LEU A 676 -2.80 2.49 -14.23
C LEU A 676 -2.17 2.38 -15.62
N ALA A 677 -2.37 3.38 -16.48
CA ALA A 677 -1.82 3.41 -17.82
C ALA A 677 -0.29 3.55 -17.84
N ARG A 678 0.30 4.29 -16.90
CA ARG A 678 1.75 4.45 -16.74
C ARG A 678 2.41 3.17 -16.27
N ASP A 679 1.79 2.48 -15.31
CA ASP A 679 2.34 1.29 -14.67
C ASP A 679 2.18 0.00 -15.51
N GLN A 680 1.36 0.07 -16.57
CA GLN A 680 1.17 -1.02 -17.52
C GLN A 680 2.49 -1.36 -18.25
N LEU A 681 2.82 -2.66 -18.29
CA LEU A 681 3.93 -3.16 -19.09
C LEU A 681 3.60 -3.09 -20.59
N ARG A 682 4.50 -2.54 -21.39
CA ARG A 682 4.34 -2.33 -22.83
C ARG A 682 5.71 -2.23 -23.50
N PRO A 683 5.80 -2.33 -24.85
CA PRO A 683 7.05 -2.13 -25.54
C PRO A 683 7.74 -0.85 -25.07
N GLY A 684 8.94 -0.96 -24.50
CA GLY A 684 9.72 0.17 -24.00
C GLY A 684 9.96 0.24 -22.51
N ASN A 685 9.05 -0.28 -21.68
CA ASN A 685 9.23 -0.33 -20.22
C ASN A 685 9.38 -1.76 -19.68
N ASP A 686 9.62 -2.70 -20.59
CA ASP A 686 9.69 -4.15 -20.42
C ASP A 686 11.12 -4.69 -20.29
N TYR A 687 12.11 -3.84 -20.02
CA TYR A 687 13.54 -4.21 -20.00
C TYR A 687 13.91 -5.27 -18.94
N LEU A 688 13.09 -5.42 -17.89
CA LEU A 688 13.23 -6.43 -16.84
C LEU A 688 12.47 -7.74 -17.16
N ALA A 689 11.60 -7.75 -18.17
CA ALA A 689 10.83 -8.94 -18.51
C ALA A 689 11.68 -9.96 -19.26
N ALA A 690 11.66 -11.21 -18.78
CA ALA A 690 12.41 -12.31 -19.40
C ALA A 690 11.88 -12.62 -20.81
N VAL A 691 10.56 -12.58 -20.99
CA VAL A 691 9.88 -12.64 -22.29
C VAL A 691 9.02 -11.39 -22.44
N PRO A 692 9.55 -10.30 -23.02
CA PRO A 692 8.87 -9.01 -23.04
C PRO A 692 7.46 -9.06 -23.62
N ALA A 693 7.29 -9.73 -24.76
CA ALA A 693 6.01 -9.86 -25.44
C ALA A 693 4.92 -10.55 -24.61
N ALA A 694 5.28 -11.51 -23.74
CA ALA A 694 4.33 -12.15 -22.84
C ALA A 694 3.85 -11.21 -21.73
N SER A 695 4.58 -10.13 -21.43
CA SER A 695 4.17 -9.19 -20.38
C SER A 695 3.36 -7.99 -20.88
N TRP A 696 3.22 -7.79 -22.19
CA TRP A 696 2.59 -6.59 -22.73
C TRP A 696 1.09 -6.51 -22.41
N GLY A 697 0.67 -5.35 -21.90
CA GLY A 697 -0.68 -5.11 -21.40
C GLY A 697 -0.88 -5.44 -19.93
N ALA A 698 0.06 -6.15 -19.30
CA ALA A 698 -0.01 -6.51 -17.90
C ALA A 698 0.03 -5.29 -16.97
N VAL A 699 -0.67 -5.39 -15.85
CA VAL A 699 -0.57 -4.45 -14.73
C VAL A 699 -0.01 -5.22 -13.55
N ARG A 700 1.20 -4.84 -13.12
CA ARG A 700 1.89 -5.44 -11.99
C ARG A 700 1.22 -5.07 -10.68
N ARG A 701 1.45 -5.84 -9.62
CA ARG A 701 0.94 -5.52 -8.27
C ARG A 701 1.34 -4.13 -7.81
N SER A 702 2.59 -3.74 -8.01
CA SER A 702 3.10 -2.41 -7.69
C SER A 702 4.31 -2.09 -8.58
N VAL A 703 4.86 -0.88 -8.46
CA VAL A 703 6.05 -0.50 -9.25
C VAL A 703 7.29 -1.33 -8.89
N VAL A 704 7.33 -1.97 -7.70
CA VAL A 704 8.47 -2.78 -7.23
C VAL A 704 8.18 -4.28 -7.03
N GLU A 705 6.94 -4.74 -7.23
CA GLU A 705 6.57 -6.16 -7.17
C GLU A 705 6.10 -6.62 -8.56
N SER A 706 6.64 -7.72 -9.09
CA SER A 706 6.36 -8.13 -10.47
C SER A 706 5.00 -8.73 -10.69
N GLU A 707 4.48 -9.35 -9.62
CA GLU A 707 3.35 -10.26 -9.69
C GLU A 707 2.22 -9.67 -10.53
N VAL A 708 1.87 -10.35 -11.61
CA VAL A 708 0.67 -10.06 -12.39
C VAL A 708 -0.34 -11.13 -12.07
N ARG A 709 -1.43 -10.74 -11.41
CA ARG A 709 -2.57 -11.62 -11.16
C ARG A 709 -3.70 -11.26 -12.11
N VAL A 710 -4.49 -12.25 -12.52
CA VAL A 710 -5.56 -12.04 -13.50
C VAL A 710 -6.54 -10.92 -13.11
N ASP A 711 -6.87 -10.80 -11.82
CA ASP A 711 -7.74 -9.74 -11.29
C ASP A 711 -7.10 -8.34 -11.33
N PHE A 712 -5.77 -8.23 -11.28
CA PHE A 712 -5.10 -6.92 -11.40
C PHE A 712 -5.37 -6.32 -12.78
N VAL A 713 -5.21 -7.14 -13.82
CA VAL A 713 -5.46 -6.73 -15.20
C VAL A 713 -6.95 -6.57 -15.47
N GLN A 714 -7.79 -7.45 -14.91
CA GLN A 714 -9.25 -7.32 -14.96
C GLN A 714 -9.72 -5.95 -14.45
N HIS A 715 -9.40 -5.59 -13.20
CA HIS A 715 -9.84 -4.34 -12.60
C HIS A 715 -9.27 -3.14 -13.36
N ALA A 716 -8.01 -3.20 -13.78
CA ALA A 716 -7.39 -2.10 -14.52
C ALA A 716 -8.06 -1.90 -15.89
N ALA A 717 -8.28 -2.97 -16.65
CA ALA A 717 -8.96 -2.92 -17.94
C ALA A 717 -10.39 -2.38 -17.81
N ALA A 718 -11.13 -2.83 -16.78
CA ALA A 718 -12.48 -2.35 -16.51
C ALA A 718 -12.53 -0.86 -16.12
N ALA A 719 -11.61 -0.39 -15.29
CA ALA A 719 -11.48 1.04 -15.00
C ALA A 719 -11.13 1.86 -16.24
N LEU A 720 -10.16 1.41 -17.03
CA LEU A 720 -9.66 2.10 -18.23
C LEU A 720 -10.72 2.17 -19.33
N VAL A 721 -11.47 1.09 -19.57
CA VAL A 721 -12.55 1.11 -20.59
C VAL A 721 -13.71 2.00 -20.17
N ARG A 722 -14.06 2.03 -18.87
CA ARG A 722 -15.07 2.97 -18.32
C ARG A 722 -14.59 4.42 -18.41
N GLY A 723 -13.31 4.67 -18.14
CA GLY A 723 -12.68 5.98 -18.33
C GLY A 723 -12.76 6.44 -19.78
N ALA A 724 -12.42 5.56 -20.72
CA ALA A 724 -12.52 5.83 -22.15
C ALA A 724 -13.95 6.19 -22.58
N ALA A 725 -14.96 5.47 -22.08
CA ALA A 725 -16.37 5.77 -22.35
C ALA A 725 -16.82 7.15 -21.80
N LEU A 726 -16.10 7.71 -20.83
CA LEU A 726 -16.32 9.05 -20.29
C LEU A 726 -15.50 10.15 -21.01
N GLY A 727 -14.72 9.78 -22.03
CA GLY A 727 -13.83 10.68 -22.76
C GLY A 727 -12.59 11.10 -21.98
N LEU A 728 -12.09 10.24 -21.07
CA LEU A 728 -10.97 10.53 -20.16
C LEU A 728 -9.64 9.88 -20.54
#